data_AF-A0A7K1UER3-F1
#
_entry.id   AF-A0A7K1UER3-F1
#
_cell.length_a   1.000
_cell.length_b   1.000
_cell.length_c   1.000
_cell.angle_alpha   90.00
_cell.angle_beta   90.00
_cell.angle_gamma   90.00
#
_symmetry.space_group_name_H-M   'P 1'
#
loop_
_entity.id
_entity.type
_entity.pdbx_description
1 polymer ?
#
loop_
_entity_poly.entity_id
_entity_poly.type
_entity_poly.pdbx_seq_one_letter_code
_entity_poly.pdbx_strand_id
1 'polypeptide(L)'
;MIRVEKPKDRPCKYRIGIDVGQRGIGLAAIELDDDGFPIQLLSALTHRMDGGILPGTEKSPESRKAKAGLARRVRRMRKYRKQRLQKLDNKLRELGYPIIDGPATYEPWQARTRLVEGRITDQEQLKADLSMALRHIARHRGWRNPWLTWNTFCELPVPSNNHKKNIDAARERFGRDFPEDFTVGQLGALGNDPTIVIRPRKSKNSRTQTAGELPLFEHKLLQEDQLAEVEKYWDIQDLPADDRDSLIRVVFHQEKPRVPQENVGKDELPGMTQFYRAPRASLEFQEFRIRAAVANLGIRGGRGFRKLTDEEYDAATKLLLNWHKSHLPTETPVWADVAECLDVSPRALKTNALDDVVGNNPPINRTLDLLEYGIDQLPAKAKKPIKKWFAEADAELIQAFVSWLIDTTDGQDELFAQTGLDDVVTEWDETALEKLASIELENGRAAYSTQSLKRLNARMAGHREGLHEARKAVFGVDDTWKPTPPSLDERTEHPTVDQNLTAIRRFLLGCVQNWGLPEQVNLEHVRSAFMGAAALEEYRREQRKILSDREKAREALRGVLSHEPTRRDARRHEYVQRQNSQCAYCGTTIDAKSCELDHIVPRAGGGASTRANLVAVCRGCNQDKGRVPFAAWASRTQREGVSVDEAIARVKGWLGRGANASERKINRETIQRLRQGEEDEPLDERSMESTAYAARALRERIQKFLTDAAAQLGVAAPTANVYRGSVVSAARKASGIDSMIHLRGKDIKDRGDFRHHAVDAAVVSLMNHAVGQVLAIRDNMRNTAFWVGEQEWEKGWQRLYGERQSFLEWKLRAQRLGEVIRDAIRNDEIAVINPLRLGRNVGPVHEDTVRTLKSKSLHTEWSAKDVQRIVDPKIYLLVKKELEGTKAPQFLSEALVGNLTRRVGGEILTFPSDSAQLPVRGGAVELGSVHHARIYAWKNKKGAIELGILRVFAGEIAKMWPNPKVDLLTAAVPEWSMSRRDVQTKTEAALSSGIARQVGWIAPGDEIEVDVSMAAQGKDKFASFLRSTPEHRWTVSGLKMSRIISLRPLFLSSEGLDNNSDPLLREVVERTLVNPGVVLPLVKIVRRDALGRPRHFSRHLPHSFSPMEEAKRLLG
;
A
#
# COMPACT_ATOMS: atom_id res chain seq x y z
N MET A 1 2.23 -25.31 -12.75
CA MET A 1 1.09 -25.36 -13.68
C MET A 1 -0.12 -25.93 -12.95
N ILE A 2 -1.28 -25.30 -13.07
CA ILE A 2 -2.53 -25.81 -12.49
C ILE A 2 -3.11 -26.79 -13.51
N ARG A 3 -3.35 -28.03 -13.10
CA ARG A 3 -4.04 -29.04 -13.90
C ARG A 3 -5.54 -28.88 -13.67
N VAL A 4 -6.29 -28.54 -14.71
CA VAL A 4 -7.75 -28.51 -14.68
C VAL A 4 -8.24 -29.93 -14.91
N GLU A 5 -8.88 -30.52 -13.90
CA GLU A 5 -9.49 -31.86 -13.97
C GLU A 5 -10.94 -31.75 -14.47
N LYS A 6 -11.56 -32.89 -14.83
CA LYS A 6 -13.01 -32.93 -15.11
C LYS A 6 -13.79 -32.39 -13.91
N PRO A 7 -14.88 -31.62 -14.13
CA PRO A 7 -15.64 -31.01 -13.04
C PRO A 7 -16.18 -32.07 -12.08
N LYS A 8 -16.17 -31.75 -10.78
CA LYS A 8 -16.65 -32.66 -9.73
C LYS A 8 -18.17 -32.80 -9.72
N ASP A 9 -18.88 -31.73 -10.07
CA ASP A 9 -20.34 -31.70 -10.17
C ASP A 9 -20.76 -31.66 -11.65
N ARG A 10 -22.08 -31.70 -11.90
CA ARG A 10 -22.63 -31.57 -13.26
C ARG A 10 -22.20 -30.22 -13.86
N PRO A 11 -21.60 -30.18 -15.07
CA PRO A 11 -21.32 -28.92 -15.74
C PRO A 11 -22.63 -28.16 -15.97
N CYS A 12 -22.63 -26.88 -15.60
CA CYS A 12 -23.78 -25.98 -15.74
C CYS A 12 -23.37 -24.71 -16.49
N LYS A 13 -24.35 -24.00 -17.04
CA LYS A 13 -24.15 -22.71 -17.69
C LYS A 13 -24.19 -21.62 -16.62
N TYR A 14 -23.09 -20.88 -16.45
CA TYR A 14 -22.99 -19.91 -15.36
C TYR A 14 -22.08 -18.73 -15.70
N ARG A 15 -22.27 -17.61 -14.98
CA ARG A 15 -21.43 -16.41 -15.08
C ARG A 15 -20.81 -16.05 -13.75
N ILE A 16 -19.66 -15.40 -13.80
CA ILE A 16 -18.94 -14.94 -12.62
C ILE A 16 -18.93 -13.41 -12.57
N GLY A 17 -19.19 -12.87 -11.39
CA GLY A 17 -18.99 -11.47 -11.08
C GLY A 17 -17.99 -11.27 -9.95
N ILE A 18 -17.19 -10.22 -10.04
CA ILE A 18 -16.15 -9.86 -9.07
C ILE A 18 -16.29 -8.37 -8.74
N ASP A 19 -16.49 -8.02 -7.47
CA ASP A 19 -16.43 -6.63 -6.98
C ASP A 19 -15.15 -6.39 -6.19
N VAL A 20 -14.22 -5.61 -6.74
CA VAL A 20 -12.96 -5.29 -6.08
C VAL A 20 -13.10 -4.02 -5.24
N GLY A 21 -13.43 -4.21 -3.97
CA GLY A 21 -13.53 -3.18 -2.96
C GLY A 21 -12.24 -2.96 -2.14
N GLN A 22 -12.26 -1.92 -1.30
CA GLN A 22 -11.11 -1.52 -0.48
C GLN A 22 -10.85 -2.44 0.73
N ARG A 23 -11.92 -2.89 1.38
CA ARG A 23 -11.87 -3.72 2.62
C ARG A 23 -12.42 -5.13 2.42
N GLY A 24 -12.89 -5.43 1.23
CA GLY A 24 -13.41 -6.74 0.87
C GLY A 24 -13.57 -6.86 -0.64
N ILE A 25 -13.66 -8.11 -1.09
CA ILE A 25 -13.88 -8.48 -2.48
C ILE A 25 -15.17 -9.26 -2.53
N GLY A 26 -16.13 -8.80 -3.32
CA GLY A 26 -17.32 -9.56 -3.66
C GLY A 26 -17.00 -10.57 -4.74
N LEU A 27 -17.45 -11.80 -4.57
CA LEU A 27 -17.26 -12.88 -5.52
C LEU A 27 -18.59 -13.64 -5.65
N ALA A 28 -19.10 -13.75 -6.87
CA ALA A 28 -20.36 -14.43 -7.14
C ALA A 28 -20.28 -15.30 -8.41
N ALA A 29 -20.89 -16.48 -8.37
CA ALA A 29 -21.11 -17.38 -9.50
C ALA A 29 -22.61 -17.70 -9.57
N ILE A 30 -23.22 -17.47 -10.73
CA ILE A 30 -24.67 -17.54 -10.92
C ILE A 30 -25.00 -18.51 -12.04
N GLU A 31 -25.79 -19.54 -11.74
CA GLU A 31 -26.30 -20.48 -12.73
C GLU A 31 -27.41 -19.83 -13.55
N LEU A 32 -27.39 -20.09 -14.85
CA LEU A 32 -28.32 -19.55 -15.82
C LEU A 32 -29.03 -20.70 -16.56
N ASP A 33 -30.29 -20.48 -16.93
CA ASP A 33 -30.95 -21.33 -17.92
C ASP A 33 -30.46 -21.03 -19.35
N ASP A 34 -31.02 -21.74 -20.32
CA ASP A 34 -30.66 -21.57 -21.72
C ASP A 34 -30.95 -20.16 -22.25
N ASP A 35 -32.01 -19.53 -21.74
CA ASP A 35 -32.44 -18.15 -22.04
C ASP A 35 -31.66 -17.08 -21.25
N GLY A 36 -30.72 -17.49 -20.40
CA GLY A 36 -29.86 -16.61 -19.62
C GLY A 36 -30.53 -15.99 -18.39
N PHE A 37 -31.66 -16.52 -17.92
CA PHE A 37 -32.26 -16.13 -16.64
C PHE A 37 -31.54 -16.80 -15.47
N PRO A 38 -31.33 -16.07 -14.36
CA PRO A 38 -30.77 -16.63 -13.14
C PRO A 38 -31.66 -17.71 -12.53
N ILE A 39 -31.07 -18.88 -12.29
CA ILE A 39 -31.71 -20.00 -11.59
C ILE A 39 -31.37 -19.92 -10.09
N GLN A 40 -30.08 -19.93 -9.75
CA GLN A 40 -29.60 -19.94 -8.38
C GLN A 40 -28.19 -19.34 -8.24
N LEU A 41 -27.82 -18.98 -7.01
CA LEU A 41 -26.43 -18.63 -6.67
C LEU A 41 -25.65 -19.92 -6.39
N LEU A 42 -24.75 -20.29 -7.31
CA LEU A 42 -23.82 -21.39 -7.09
C LEU A 42 -22.85 -21.07 -5.94
N SER A 43 -22.45 -19.81 -5.85
CA SER A 43 -21.67 -19.28 -4.73
C SER A 43 -21.77 -17.76 -4.71
N ALA A 44 -21.95 -17.16 -3.53
CA ALA A 44 -21.82 -15.73 -3.32
C ALA A 44 -21.13 -15.46 -1.98
N LEU A 45 -20.02 -14.72 -2.01
CA LEU A 45 -19.25 -14.44 -0.81
C LEU A 45 -18.50 -13.12 -0.87
N THR A 46 -18.24 -12.57 0.31
CA THR A 46 -17.33 -11.43 0.49
C THR A 46 -16.06 -11.89 1.16
N HIS A 47 -14.91 -11.77 0.48
CA HIS A 47 -13.60 -12.02 1.07
C HIS A 47 -13.06 -10.74 1.71
N ARG A 48 -13.03 -10.67 3.03
CA ARG A 48 -12.52 -9.50 3.76
C ARG A 48 -11.02 -9.39 3.62
N MET A 49 -10.55 -8.16 3.43
CA MET A 49 -9.13 -7.84 3.30
C MET A 49 -8.68 -6.92 4.43
N ASP A 50 -7.45 -7.13 4.88
CA ASP A 50 -6.79 -6.23 5.82
C ASP A 50 -5.80 -5.26 5.14
N GLY A 51 -5.77 -5.26 3.81
CA GLY A 51 -4.91 -4.38 3.00
C GLY A 51 -3.41 -4.58 3.25
N GLY A 52 -3.00 -5.70 3.84
CA GLY A 52 -1.61 -5.95 4.21
C GLY A 52 -1.10 -5.08 5.37
N ILE A 53 -2.00 -4.38 6.08
CA ILE A 53 -1.66 -3.43 7.17
C ILE A 53 -1.28 -4.20 8.44
N LEU A 54 -0.23 -3.77 9.14
CA LEU A 54 0.15 -4.35 10.42
C LEU A 54 -0.94 -4.07 11.47
N PRO A 55 -1.50 -5.08 12.17
CA PRO A 55 -2.50 -4.85 13.20
C PRO A 55 -1.97 -3.90 14.29
N GLY A 56 -2.81 -2.95 14.75
CA GLY A 56 -2.41 -1.93 15.74
C GLY A 56 -1.81 -0.66 15.15
N THR A 57 -1.64 -0.58 13.83
CA THR A 57 -1.15 0.62 13.13
C THR A 57 -2.28 1.41 12.45
N GLU A 58 -3.54 1.21 12.82
CA GLU A 58 -4.70 1.74 12.10
C GLU A 58 -4.72 3.28 12.02
N LYS A 59 -4.11 3.97 13.00
CA LYS A 59 -4.00 5.45 13.03
C LYS A 59 -2.86 6.00 12.16
N SER A 60 -1.83 5.20 11.90
CA SER A 60 -0.69 5.54 11.04
C SER A 60 -0.30 4.29 10.25
N PRO A 61 -1.05 3.98 9.17
CA PRO A 61 -1.04 2.65 8.56
C PRO A 61 0.34 2.26 8.03
N GLU A 62 0.94 1.22 8.63
CA GLU A 62 2.21 0.66 8.19
C GLU A 62 1.97 -0.73 7.59
N SER A 63 2.50 -1.01 6.39
CA SER A 63 2.36 -2.35 5.80
C SER A 63 3.30 -3.35 6.48
N ARG A 64 2.89 -4.61 6.58
CA ARG A 64 3.76 -5.69 7.12
C ARG A 64 5.05 -5.83 6.31
N LYS A 65 5.00 -5.66 4.99
CA LYS A 65 6.17 -5.68 4.09
C LYS A 65 7.14 -4.55 4.45
N ALA A 66 6.64 -3.34 4.69
CA ALA A 66 7.47 -2.18 5.07
C ALA A 66 8.16 -2.40 6.43
N LYS A 67 7.40 -2.78 7.47
CA LYS A 67 7.96 -3.05 8.81
C LYS A 67 8.99 -4.19 8.79
N ALA A 68 8.69 -5.28 8.10
CA ALA A 68 9.61 -6.41 7.95
C ALA A 68 10.86 -6.00 7.15
N GLY A 69 10.70 -5.17 6.11
CA GLY A 69 11.79 -4.57 5.34
C GLY A 69 12.71 -3.74 6.22
N LEU A 70 12.16 -2.82 7.02
CA LEU A 70 12.90 -2.02 7.98
C LEU A 70 13.66 -2.89 8.98
N ALA A 71 12.99 -3.86 9.61
CA ALA A 71 13.62 -4.76 10.58
C ALA A 71 14.77 -5.58 9.94
N ARG A 72 14.60 -6.03 8.69
CA ARG A 72 15.64 -6.73 7.93
C ARG A 72 16.85 -5.84 7.67
N ARG A 73 16.62 -4.60 7.22
CA ARG A 73 17.68 -3.61 6.99
C ARG A 73 18.44 -3.29 8.29
N VAL A 74 17.73 -3.09 9.40
CA VAL A 74 18.36 -2.86 10.72
C VAL A 74 19.20 -4.05 11.17
N ARG A 75 18.72 -5.30 10.99
CA ARG A 75 19.50 -6.51 11.30
C ARG A 75 20.78 -6.60 10.47
N ARG A 76 20.68 -6.35 9.16
CA ARG A 76 21.84 -6.30 8.25
C ARG A 76 22.83 -5.21 8.67
N MET A 77 22.36 -4.00 8.93
CA MET A 77 23.19 -2.89 9.41
C MET A 77 23.97 -3.27 10.68
N ARG A 78 23.31 -3.88 11.68
CA ARG A 78 23.98 -4.34 12.91
C ARG A 78 25.02 -5.43 12.64
N LYS A 79 24.70 -6.38 11.74
CA LYS A 79 25.64 -7.44 11.32
C LYS A 79 26.88 -6.83 10.67
N TYR A 80 26.70 -5.95 9.69
CA TYR A 80 27.81 -5.30 8.99
C TYR A 80 28.63 -4.40 9.91
N ARG A 81 27.99 -3.67 10.84
CA ARG A 81 28.71 -2.92 11.88
C ARG A 81 29.57 -3.85 12.74
N LYS A 82 29.03 -4.99 13.20
CA LYS A 82 29.81 -5.97 14.00
C LYS A 82 31.00 -6.51 13.20
N GLN A 83 30.78 -6.90 11.95
CA GLN A 83 31.85 -7.40 11.08
C GLN A 83 32.92 -6.34 10.84
N ARG A 84 32.54 -5.08 10.61
CA ARG A 84 33.48 -3.97 10.43
C ARG A 84 34.32 -3.74 11.69
N LEU A 85 33.70 -3.69 12.87
CA LEU A 85 34.44 -3.51 14.13
C LEU A 85 35.40 -4.67 14.40
N GLN A 86 35.02 -5.90 14.07
CA GLN A 86 35.90 -7.06 14.18
C GLN A 86 37.07 -7.00 13.18
N LYS A 87 36.81 -6.57 11.93
CA LYS A 87 37.87 -6.32 10.94
C LYS A 87 38.85 -5.24 11.43
N LEU A 88 38.35 -4.17 12.04
CA LEU A 88 39.18 -3.12 12.61
C LEU A 88 40.04 -3.66 13.76
N ASP A 89 39.44 -4.35 14.73
CA ASP A 89 40.18 -4.93 15.86
C ASP A 89 41.26 -5.93 15.36
N ASN A 90 40.99 -6.70 14.31
CA ASN A 90 41.98 -7.58 13.70
C ASN A 90 43.11 -6.80 13.02
N LYS A 91 42.79 -5.75 12.25
CA LYS A 91 43.80 -4.93 11.56
C LYS A 91 44.67 -4.15 12.55
N LEU A 92 44.08 -3.64 13.63
CA LEU A 92 44.83 -3.00 14.72
C LEU A 92 45.84 -3.97 15.36
N ARG A 93 45.44 -5.23 15.63
CA ARG A 93 46.37 -6.26 16.14
C ARG A 93 47.49 -6.60 15.16
N GLU A 94 47.17 -6.71 13.87
CA GLU A 94 48.14 -6.96 12.80
C GLU A 94 49.21 -5.87 12.75
N LEU A 95 48.82 -4.61 12.94
CA LEU A 95 49.71 -3.45 12.99
C LEU A 95 50.32 -3.19 14.38
N GLY A 96 50.12 -4.09 15.36
CA GLY A 96 50.75 -4.00 16.68
C GLY A 96 50.12 -3.00 17.66
N TYR A 97 48.88 -2.55 17.42
CA TYR A 97 48.12 -1.71 18.36
C TYR A 97 47.37 -2.55 19.41
N PRO A 98 47.37 -2.15 20.70
CA PRO A 98 46.68 -2.89 21.76
C PRO A 98 45.16 -2.75 21.65
N ILE A 99 44.42 -3.79 22.01
CA ILE A 99 42.95 -3.73 22.11
C ILE A 99 42.57 -3.53 23.57
N ILE A 100 42.30 -2.29 23.95
CA ILE A 100 41.91 -1.91 25.31
C ILE A 100 40.40 -2.02 25.44
N ASP A 101 39.93 -2.98 26.23
CA ASP A 101 38.51 -3.16 26.55
C ASP A 101 38.22 -2.59 27.95
N GLY A 102 37.42 -1.52 28.03
CA GLY A 102 37.02 -0.86 29.27
C GLY A 102 35.68 -0.12 29.13
N PRO A 103 35.03 0.27 30.25
CA PRO A 103 33.81 1.06 30.18
C PRO A 103 34.12 2.40 29.49
N ALA A 104 33.53 2.64 28.32
CA ALA A 104 33.73 3.90 27.60
C ALA A 104 32.96 5.02 28.32
N THR A 105 33.63 5.77 29.19
CA THR A 105 33.09 7.03 29.73
C THR A 105 33.53 8.17 28.81
N TYR A 106 34.59 8.87 29.16
CA TYR A 106 35.10 10.05 28.46
C TYR A 106 36.54 9.87 27.96
N GLU A 107 37.22 8.80 28.34
CA GLU A 107 38.60 8.49 27.97
C GLU A 107 38.81 8.47 26.45
N PRO A 108 37.89 7.93 25.62
CA PRO A 108 38.07 7.98 24.17
C PRO A 108 38.01 9.40 23.59
N TRP A 109 37.32 10.34 24.23
CA TRP A 109 37.34 11.75 23.81
C TRP A 109 38.66 12.41 24.19
N GLN A 110 39.16 12.14 25.40
CA GLN A 110 40.45 12.65 25.85
C GLN A 110 41.62 12.13 24.99
N ALA A 111 41.61 10.85 24.60
CA ALA A 111 42.63 10.31 23.69
C ALA A 111 42.61 11.00 22.32
N ARG A 112 41.42 11.23 21.75
CA ARG A 112 41.27 11.96 20.48
C ARG A 112 41.81 13.39 20.58
N THR A 113 41.62 14.03 21.72
CA THR A 113 42.16 15.37 21.99
C THR A 113 43.69 15.36 22.13
N ARG A 114 44.26 14.43 22.92
CA ARG A 114 45.73 14.30 23.07
C ARG A 114 46.45 14.11 21.73
N LEU A 115 45.86 13.31 20.84
CA LEU A 115 46.42 13.04 19.51
C LEU A 115 46.56 14.29 18.62
N VAL A 116 45.82 15.37 18.91
CA VAL A 116 45.84 16.61 18.11
C VAL A 116 46.38 17.84 18.83
N GLU A 117 46.65 17.76 20.13
CA GLU A 117 47.18 18.88 20.93
C GLU A 117 48.72 18.92 20.96
N GLY A 118 49.39 17.79 20.71
CA GLY A 118 50.85 17.74 20.66
C GLY A 118 51.41 16.34 20.42
N ARG A 119 52.73 16.26 20.22
CA ARG A 119 53.48 15.01 20.01
C ARG A 119 53.48 14.15 21.27
N ILE A 120 53.06 12.89 21.14
CA ILE A 120 53.14 11.90 22.23
C ILE A 120 54.49 11.16 22.12
N THR A 121 55.33 11.29 23.14
CA THR A 121 56.67 10.67 23.17
C THR A 121 56.65 9.22 23.67
N ASP A 122 55.70 8.87 24.53
CA ASP A 122 55.49 7.51 25.01
C ASP A 122 54.77 6.67 23.95
N GLN A 123 55.50 5.69 23.40
CA GLN A 123 55.02 4.80 22.34
C GLN A 123 53.87 3.88 22.79
N GLU A 124 53.83 3.46 24.05
CA GLU A 124 52.74 2.63 24.56
C GLU A 124 51.46 3.47 24.66
N GLN A 125 51.57 4.70 25.18
CA GLN A 125 50.45 5.64 25.27
C GLN A 125 49.94 6.07 23.88
N LEU A 126 50.85 6.35 22.92
CA LEU A 126 50.48 6.70 21.54
C LEU A 126 49.68 5.57 20.87
N LYS A 127 50.14 4.32 20.98
CA LYS A 127 49.44 3.15 20.43
C LYS A 127 48.10 2.91 21.11
N ALA A 128 48.02 3.09 22.43
CA ALA A 128 46.79 3.01 23.20
C ALA A 128 45.77 4.06 22.75
N ASP A 129 46.19 5.32 22.60
CA ASP A 129 45.33 6.44 22.21
C ASP A 129 44.84 6.30 20.76
N LEU A 130 45.70 5.92 19.81
CA LEU A 130 45.31 5.65 18.42
C LEU A 130 44.28 4.52 18.33
N SER A 131 44.51 3.41 19.03
CA SER A 131 43.57 2.29 19.08
C SER A 131 42.22 2.72 19.65
N MET A 132 42.24 3.45 20.77
CA MET A 132 41.03 3.91 21.44
C MET A 132 40.25 4.92 20.58
N ALA A 133 40.95 5.88 19.96
CA ALA A 133 40.38 6.87 19.06
C ALA A 133 39.72 6.21 17.84
N LEU A 134 40.42 5.34 17.10
CA LEU A 134 39.90 4.67 15.91
C LEU A 134 38.73 3.73 16.24
N ARG A 135 38.82 2.98 17.34
CA ARG A 135 37.71 2.12 17.82
C ARG A 135 36.48 2.94 18.19
N HIS A 136 36.67 4.14 18.75
CA HIS A 136 35.60 5.06 19.09
C HIS A 136 34.98 5.69 17.83
N ILE A 137 35.80 6.21 16.90
CA ILE A 137 35.34 6.74 15.61
C ILE A 137 34.60 5.65 14.83
N ALA A 138 35.12 4.43 14.69
CA ALA A 138 34.42 3.36 13.97
C ALA A 138 33.04 2.99 14.55
N ARG A 139 32.83 3.20 15.85
CA ARG A 139 31.53 3.06 16.53
C ARG A 139 30.63 4.29 16.31
N HIS A 140 31.20 5.49 16.17
CA HIS A 140 30.50 6.76 16.16
C HIS A 140 30.77 7.64 14.91
N ARG A 141 31.17 7.04 13.79
CA ARG A 141 31.78 7.66 12.61
C ARG A 141 30.98 8.74 11.87
N GLY A 142 29.79 9.08 12.35
CA GLY A 142 28.91 10.01 11.63
C GLY A 142 28.18 9.35 10.46
N TRP A 143 27.50 10.19 9.67
CA TRP A 143 26.76 9.76 8.49
C TRP A 143 27.47 10.19 7.22
N ARG A 144 27.34 9.36 6.20
CA ARG A 144 27.75 9.66 4.83
C ARG A 144 26.66 9.18 3.90
N ASN A 145 26.51 9.86 2.77
CA ASN A 145 25.71 9.35 1.67
C ASN A 145 26.25 7.95 1.25
N PRO A 146 25.42 6.88 1.27
CA PRO A 146 25.84 5.53 0.91
C PRO A 146 26.32 5.35 -0.53
N TRP A 147 26.00 6.29 -1.42
CA TRP A 147 26.29 6.22 -2.85
C TRP A 147 27.68 6.77 -3.22
N LEU A 148 28.34 7.50 -2.32
CA LEU A 148 29.65 8.09 -2.58
C LEU A 148 30.73 7.02 -2.80
N THR A 149 31.60 7.30 -3.77
CA THR A 149 32.84 6.54 -3.96
C THR A 149 33.81 6.82 -2.82
N TRP A 150 34.86 6.01 -2.70
CA TRP A 150 35.90 6.25 -1.70
C TRP A 150 36.66 7.55 -1.97
N ASN A 151 36.97 7.85 -3.23
CA ASN A 151 37.76 9.02 -3.61
C ASN A 151 36.97 10.31 -3.37
N THR A 152 35.72 10.38 -3.83
CA THR A 152 34.84 11.54 -3.58
C THR A 152 34.68 11.80 -2.08
N PHE A 153 34.53 10.74 -1.28
CA PHE A 153 34.43 10.86 0.16
C PHE A 153 35.68 11.51 0.80
N CYS A 154 36.88 11.17 0.31
CA CYS A 154 38.13 11.74 0.81
C CYS A 154 38.31 13.22 0.43
N GLU A 155 37.63 13.70 -0.62
CA GLU A 155 37.76 15.07 -1.15
C GLU A 155 36.69 16.03 -0.62
N LEU A 156 35.82 15.57 0.29
CA LEU A 156 34.74 16.38 0.82
C LEU A 156 35.23 17.61 1.61
N PRO A 157 34.53 18.76 1.53
CA PRO A 157 34.98 19.97 2.18
C PRO A 157 34.87 19.81 3.69
N VAL A 158 36.01 20.01 4.36
CA VAL A 158 36.15 19.97 5.81
C VAL A 158 36.65 21.32 6.33
N PRO A 159 36.11 21.84 7.45
CA PRO A 159 35.01 21.26 8.21
C PRO A 159 33.68 21.40 7.46
N SER A 160 32.83 20.39 7.59
CA SER A 160 31.52 20.37 6.98
C SER A 160 30.64 21.49 7.51
N ASN A 161 29.63 21.91 6.73
CA ASN A 161 28.67 22.93 7.18
C ASN A 161 27.95 22.54 8.48
N ASN A 162 27.75 21.24 8.74
CA ASN A 162 27.16 20.77 9.99
C ASN A 162 28.13 20.92 11.16
N HIS A 163 29.42 20.62 10.94
CA HIS A 163 30.44 20.76 11.97
C HIS A 163 30.72 22.23 12.30
N LYS A 164 30.78 23.11 11.30
CA LYS A 164 30.85 24.57 11.52
C LYS A 164 29.75 25.08 12.45
N LYS A 165 28.50 24.68 12.19
CA LYS A 165 27.36 25.03 13.06
C LYS A 165 27.46 24.44 14.46
N ASN A 166 28.03 23.24 14.61
CA ASN A 166 28.26 22.66 15.93
C ASN A 166 29.35 23.43 16.70
N ILE A 167 30.39 23.92 16.01
CA ILE A 167 31.40 24.81 16.61
C ILE A 167 30.75 26.13 17.03
N ASP A 168 29.93 26.74 16.17
CA ASP A 168 29.21 27.99 16.48
C ASP A 168 28.28 27.84 17.70
N ALA A 169 27.52 26.75 17.77
CA ALA A 169 26.67 26.45 18.93
C ALA A 169 27.50 26.27 20.21
N ALA A 170 28.70 25.69 20.10
CA ALA A 170 29.61 25.58 21.23
C ALA A 170 30.23 26.93 21.64
N ARG A 171 30.57 27.80 20.67
CA ARG A 171 31.02 29.18 20.95
C ARG A 171 29.99 29.94 21.78
N GLU A 172 28.73 29.88 21.36
CA GLU A 172 27.61 30.50 22.08
C GLU A 172 27.43 29.90 23.47
N ARG A 173 27.46 28.57 23.59
CA ARG A 173 27.26 27.87 24.88
C ARG A 173 28.34 28.16 25.91
N PHE A 174 29.62 28.12 25.51
CA PHE A 174 30.74 28.22 26.44
C PHE A 174 31.32 29.65 26.57
N GLY A 175 30.81 30.61 25.80
CA GLY A 175 31.26 32.01 25.86
C GLY A 175 32.74 32.20 25.52
N ARG A 176 33.32 31.30 24.71
CA ARG A 176 34.72 31.35 24.28
C ARG A 176 34.84 30.97 22.82
N ASP A 177 35.88 31.48 22.17
CA ASP A 177 36.13 31.17 20.77
C ASP A 177 36.85 29.82 20.60
N PHE A 178 36.63 29.19 19.46
CA PHE A 178 37.25 27.93 19.05
C PHE A 178 37.83 28.08 17.64
N PRO A 179 39.00 27.51 17.33
CA PRO A 179 39.56 27.50 15.98
C PRO A 179 38.61 26.91 14.93
N GLU A 180 38.72 27.31 13.66
CA GLU A 180 37.90 26.72 12.59
C GLU A 180 38.23 25.22 12.36
N ASP A 181 39.47 24.81 12.60
CA ASP A 181 39.96 23.43 12.46
C ASP A 181 39.79 22.59 13.75
N PHE A 182 38.95 23.06 14.68
CA PHE A 182 38.65 22.37 15.93
C PHE A 182 37.93 21.05 15.65
N THR A 183 38.56 19.94 16.03
CA THR A 183 38.13 18.60 15.61
C THR A 183 36.86 18.13 16.33
N VAL A 184 36.20 17.09 15.81
CA VAL A 184 35.03 16.50 16.47
C VAL A 184 35.41 15.91 17.84
N GLY A 185 36.62 15.37 17.97
CA GLY A 185 37.20 14.86 19.20
C GLY A 185 37.34 15.93 20.27
N GLN A 186 38.00 17.04 19.93
CA GLN A 186 38.15 18.20 20.81
C GLN A 186 36.80 18.78 21.22
N LEU A 187 35.87 18.92 20.28
CA LEU A 187 34.50 19.37 20.58
C LEU A 187 33.78 18.40 21.51
N GLY A 188 33.85 17.08 21.25
CA GLY A 188 33.24 16.07 22.11
C GLY A 188 33.84 16.00 23.52
N ALA A 189 35.12 16.31 23.67
CA ALA A 189 35.79 16.36 24.97
C ALA A 189 35.27 17.50 25.86
N LEU A 190 34.69 18.57 25.29
CA LEU A 190 33.97 19.59 26.07
C LEU A 190 32.74 19.03 26.78
N GLY A 191 32.22 17.90 26.30
CA GLY A 191 31.12 17.16 26.93
C GLY A 191 31.54 16.24 28.06
N ASN A 192 32.77 16.36 28.59
CA ASN A 192 33.28 15.61 29.75
C ASN A 192 32.68 16.10 31.09
N ASP A 193 31.38 16.42 31.07
CA ASP A 193 30.57 16.80 32.22
C ASP A 193 29.23 16.05 32.10
N PRO A 194 28.79 15.30 33.13
CA PRO A 194 27.52 14.58 33.12
C PRO A 194 26.28 15.45 32.89
N THR A 195 26.39 16.76 33.16
CA THR A 195 25.32 17.75 32.91
C THR A 195 25.16 18.08 31.43
N ILE A 196 26.22 17.91 30.62
CA ILE A 196 26.23 18.30 29.22
C ILE A 196 25.70 17.16 28.33
N VAL A 197 24.58 17.43 27.66
CA VAL A 197 24.01 16.49 26.69
C VAL A 197 24.80 16.54 25.38
N ILE A 198 25.62 15.52 25.09
CA ILE A 198 26.43 15.49 23.86
C ILE A 198 25.59 15.40 22.57
N ARG A 199 24.44 14.70 22.58
CA ARG A 199 23.58 14.51 21.38
C ARG A 199 22.09 14.65 21.72
N PRO A 200 21.26 15.16 20.79
CA PRO A 200 19.82 15.32 20.99
C PRO A 200 19.14 13.98 21.33
N ARG A 201 18.36 13.97 22.42
CA ARG A 201 17.50 12.83 22.82
C ARG A 201 16.06 13.08 22.36
N LYS A 202 15.53 12.23 21.47
CA LYS A 202 14.17 12.35 20.91
C LYS A 202 13.03 11.79 21.80
N SER A 203 13.22 11.60 23.10
CA SER A 203 12.19 10.99 23.96
C SER A 203 11.23 12.03 24.53
N LYS A 204 9.92 11.86 24.30
CA LYS A 204 8.85 12.64 24.97
C LYS A 204 8.75 12.38 26.48
N ASN A 205 9.40 11.33 27.00
CA ASN A 205 9.25 10.87 28.39
C ASN A 205 10.53 10.95 29.24
N SER A 206 11.62 11.56 28.75
CA SER A 206 12.77 11.79 29.63
C SER A 206 12.49 13.00 30.53
N ARG A 207 12.14 12.73 31.79
CA ARG A 207 12.15 13.68 32.93
C ARG A 207 13.52 14.32 33.23
N THR A 208 14.48 14.16 32.32
CA THR A 208 15.85 14.69 32.38
C THR A 208 16.19 15.54 31.14
N GLN A 209 15.19 16.07 30.42
CA GLN A 209 15.36 17.45 29.97
C GLN A 209 15.16 18.31 31.22
N THR A 210 16.25 18.67 31.88
CA THR A 210 16.28 19.97 32.55
C THR A 210 15.81 20.95 31.48
N ALA A 211 14.67 21.58 31.69
CA ALA A 211 14.06 22.45 30.70
C ALA A 211 15.08 23.52 30.27
N GLY A 212 15.56 23.48 29.01
CA GLY A 212 16.34 24.57 28.41
C GLY A 212 17.72 24.25 27.83
N GLU A 213 18.36 23.11 28.12
CA GLU A 213 19.73 22.88 27.61
C GLU A 213 19.77 22.28 26.19
N LEU A 214 20.41 23.00 25.27
CA LEU A 214 20.74 22.55 23.91
C LEU A 214 21.85 21.47 23.93
N PRO A 215 21.81 20.46 23.05
CA PRO A 215 22.85 19.45 22.98
C PRO A 215 24.13 20.00 22.33
N LEU A 216 25.30 19.46 22.70
CA LEU A 216 26.60 19.87 22.16
C LEU A 216 26.73 19.66 20.65
N PHE A 217 26.21 18.54 20.12
CA PHE A 217 26.06 18.31 18.68
C PHE A 217 24.59 18.49 18.27
N GLU A 218 24.19 19.71 17.94
CA GLU A 218 22.86 20.02 17.41
C GLU A 218 22.65 19.45 16.01
N HIS A 219 23.69 19.55 15.20
CA HIS A 219 23.72 19.06 13.83
C HIS A 219 24.41 17.70 13.74
N LYS A 220 23.95 16.92 12.76
CA LYS A 220 24.40 15.55 12.53
C LYS A 220 25.87 15.52 12.12
N LEU A 221 26.68 14.79 12.88
CA LEU A 221 28.08 14.51 12.54
C LEU A 221 28.19 13.77 11.21
N LEU A 222 29.11 14.22 10.36
CA LEU A 222 29.39 13.63 9.06
C LEU A 222 30.71 12.83 9.10
N GLN A 223 30.94 11.95 8.11
CA GLN A 223 32.11 11.06 8.12
C GLN A 223 33.39 11.79 7.71
N GLU A 224 33.28 12.79 6.85
CA GLU A 224 34.38 13.62 6.34
C GLU A 224 35.08 14.38 7.47
N ASP A 225 34.33 14.94 8.42
CA ASP A 225 34.90 15.61 9.60
C ASP A 225 35.69 14.63 10.50
N GLN A 226 35.26 13.37 10.56
CA GLN A 226 35.94 12.33 11.32
C GLN A 226 37.17 11.81 10.59
N LEU A 227 37.14 11.78 9.25
CA LEU A 227 38.29 11.40 8.43
C LEU A 227 39.39 12.45 8.56
N ALA A 228 39.06 13.73 8.40
CA ALA A 228 40.00 14.84 8.55
C ALA A 228 40.63 14.87 9.95
N GLU A 229 39.86 14.53 10.99
CA GLU A 229 40.41 14.37 12.33
C GLU A 229 41.42 13.21 12.43
N VAL A 230 41.15 12.06 11.79
CA VAL A 230 42.10 10.94 11.76
C VAL A 230 43.37 11.29 10.98
N GLU A 231 43.23 12.00 9.86
CA GLU A 231 44.38 12.49 9.08
C GLU A 231 45.24 13.44 9.93
N LYS A 232 44.61 14.34 10.69
CA LYS A 232 45.29 15.23 11.64
C LYS A 232 46.08 14.46 12.71
N TYR A 233 45.60 13.28 13.17
CA TYR A 233 46.39 12.44 14.07
C TYR A 233 47.70 11.99 13.42
N TRP A 234 47.65 11.56 12.16
CA TRP A 234 48.82 11.09 11.43
C TRP A 234 49.83 12.21 11.18
N ASP A 235 49.34 13.39 10.78
CA ASP A 235 50.19 14.54 10.53
C ASP A 235 50.88 15.05 11.80
N ILE A 236 50.13 15.20 12.89
CA ILE A 236 50.66 15.71 14.16
C ILE A 236 51.58 14.69 14.83
N GLN A 237 51.38 13.39 14.62
CA GLN A 237 52.18 12.33 15.24
C GLN A 237 53.28 11.74 14.32
N ASP A 238 53.49 12.23 13.09
CA ASP A 238 54.48 11.73 12.08
C ASP A 238 54.44 10.21 11.95
N LEU A 239 53.28 9.69 11.57
CA LEU A 239 53.06 8.26 11.43
C LEU A 239 53.10 7.82 9.95
N PRO A 240 53.45 6.56 9.64
CA PRO A 240 53.46 6.06 8.26
C PRO A 240 52.09 6.11 7.59
N ALA A 241 52.03 6.61 6.34
CA ALA A 241 50.79 6.77 5.59
C ALA A 241 50.10 5.44 5.22
N ASP A 242 50.87 4.36 5.00
CA ASP A 242 50.31 3.04 4.64
C ASP A 242 49.39 2.48 5.73
N ASP A 243 49.77 2.68 7.01
CA ASP A 243 48.97 2.27 8.15
C ASP A 243 47.65 3.05 8.20
N ARG A 244 47.71 4.37 7.96
CA ARG A 244 46.53 5.26 7.88
C ARG A 244 45.55 4.73 6.85
N ASP A 245 46.00 4.56 5.61
CA ASP A 245 45.16 4.23 4.46
C ASP A 245 44.48 2.87 4.65
N SER A 246 45.21 1.90 5.22
CA SER A 246 44.66 0.58 5.53
C SER A 246 43.59 0.65 6.63
N LEU A 247 43.78 1.49 7.66
CA LEU A 247 42.85 1.64 8.79
C LEU A 247 41.61 2.45 8.42
N ILE A 248 41.74 3.59 7.73
CA ILE A 248 40.60 4.43 7.35
C ILE A 248 39.63 3.68 6.43
N ARG A 249 40.16 2.86 5.50
CA ARG A 249 39.34 2.00 4.62
C ARG A 249 38.47 1.05 5.41
N VAL A 250 38.96 0.52 6.54
CA VAL A 250 38.17 -0.34 7.43
C VAL A 250 37.19 0.48 8.28
N VAL A 251 37.61 1.61 8.86
CA VAL A 251 36.78 2.47 9.73
C VAL A 251 35.56 3.00 8.97
N PHE A 252 35.76 3.48 7.75
CA PHE A 252 34.74 4.13 6.93
C PHE A 252 34.11 3.21 5.87
N HIS A 253 34.41 1.89 5.87
CA HIS A 253 33.79 0.92 4.96
C HIS A 253 32.25 0.95 5.03
N GLN A 254 31.60 1.01 3.86
CA GLN A 254 30.15 1.00 3.74
C GLN A 254 29.73 0.29 2.45
N GLU A 255 28.80 -0.67 2.57
CA GLU A 255 28.23 -1.37 1.42
C GLU A 255 27.31 -0.42 0.62
N LYS A 256 27.42 -0.44 -0.71
CA LYS A 256 26.50 0.27 -1.61
C LYS A 256 25.11 -0.41 -1.61
N PRO A 257 24.00 0.34 -1.69
CA PRO A 257 22.67 -0.26 -1.86
C PRO A 257 22.57 -0.92 -3.24
N ARG A 258 22.01 -2.14 -3.34
CA ARG A 258 21.84 -2.86 -4.61
C ARG A 258 20.53 -3.63 -4.68
N VAL A 259 19.99 -3.79 -5.89
CA VAL A 259 18.88 -4.72 -6.20
C VAL A 259 19.45 -5.97 -6.85
N PRO A 260 19.18 -7.19 -6.33
CA PRO A 260 19.68 -8.41 -6.95
C PRO A 260 19.01 -8.66 -8.31
N GLN A 261 19.83 -8.83 -9.35
CA GLN A 261 19.41 -8.91 -10.76
C GLN A 261 18.51 -10.12 -11.05
N GLU A 262 18.64 -11.20 -10.27
CA GLU A 262 17.85 -12.42 -10.37
C GLU A 262 16.35 -12.24 -10.09
N ASN A 263 15.94 -11.11 -9.50
CA ASN A 263 14.53 -10.79 -9.27
C ASN A 263 13.88 -10.06 -10.45
N VAL A 264 14.63 -9.76 -11.51
CA VAL A 264 14.13 -9.09 -12.71
C VAL A 264 13.70 -10.13 -13.75
N GLY A 265 12.47 -10.01 -14.27
CA GLY A 265 11.99 -10.87 -15.36
C GLY A 265 12.79 -10.68 -16.64
N LYS A 266 12.82 -11.70 -17.50
CA LYS A 266 13.54 -11.67 -18.78
C LYS A 266 12.62 -11.31 -19.95
N ASP A 267 13.22 -10.85 -21.05
CA ASP A 267 12.50 -10.56 -22.30
C ASP A 267 11.99 -11.86 -22.94
N GLU A 268 10.75 -11.85 -23.44
CA GLU A 268 10.11 -13.04 -24.03
C GLU A 268 10.22 -13.07 -25.56
N LEU A 269 10.73 -11.99 -26.20
CA LEU A 269 10.91 -11.97 -27.64
C LEU A 269 11.90 -13.05 -28.10
N PRO A 270 11.67 -13.70 -29.26
CA PRO A 270 12.60 -14.66 -29.82
C PRO A 270 14.04 -14.12 -29.89
N GLY A 271 14.99 -14.87 -29.34
CA GLY A 271 16.40 -14.49 -29.30
C GLY A 271 16.79 -13.44 -28.25
N MET A 272 15.87 -13.02 -27.38
CA MET A 272 16.11 -11.98 -26.36
C MET A 272 16.02 -12.48 -24.91
N THR A 273 15.69 -13.77 -24.69
CA THR A 273 15.48 -14.39 -23.36
C THR A 273 16.68 -14.36 -22.41
N GLN A 274 17.86 -14.00 -22.88
CA GLN A 274 19.06 -13.78 -22.08
C GLN A 274 19.09 -12.39 -21.43
N PHE A 275 18.34 -11.42 -21.96
CA PHE A 275 18.31 -10.05 -21.46
C PHE A 275 17.20 -9.83 -20.45
N TYR A 276 17.47 -8.99 -19.46
CA TYR A 276 16.50 -8.59 -18.44
C TYR A 276 15.58 -7.48 -18.97
N ARG A 277 14.35 -7.46 -18.49
CA ARG A 277 13.36 -6.42 -18.82
C ARG A 277 13.86 -5.04 -18.41
N ALA A 278 13.67 -4.05 -19.28
CA ALA A 278 14.08 -2.68 -19.04
C ALA A 278 13.25 -2.00 -17.93
N PRO A 279 13.81 -1.06 -17.16
CA PRO A 279 13.03 -0.16 -16.31
C PRO A 279 12.03 0.68 -17.11
N ARG A 280 10.84 0.93 -16.57
CA ARG A 280 9.84 1.83 -17.22
C ARG A 280 10.30 3.29 -17.32
N ALA A 281 11.28 3.68 -16.52
CA ALA A 281 11.90 5.01 -16.62
C ALA A 281 13.07 5.07 -17.62
N SER A 282 13.45 3.98 -18.30
CA SER A 282 14.41 4.04 -19.41
C SER A 282 13.90 4.91 -20.56
N LEU A 283 14.79 5.69 -21.17
CA LEU A 283 14.49 6.56 -22.30
C LEU A 283 13.96 5.76 -23.49
N GLU A 284 14.51 4.56 -23.74
CA GLU A 284 14.02 3.71 -24.81
C GLU A 284 12.56 3.30 -24.60
N PHE A 285 12.17 3.00 -23.35
CA PHE A 285 10.77 2.71 -23.05
C PHE A 285 9.88 3.96 -23.17
N GLN A 286 10.38 5.13 -22.77
CA GLN A 286 9.65 6.41 -22.93
C GLN A 286 9.35 6.70 -24.40
N GLU A 287 10.36 6.58 -25.25
CA GLU A 287 10.22 6.76 -26.70
C GLU A 287 9.32 5.69 -27.31
N PHE A 288 9.53 4.43 -26.93
CA PHE A 288 8.76 3.29 -27.39
C PHE A 288 7.25 3.49 -27.20
N ARG A 289 6.83 3.88 -25.99
CA ARG A 289 5.40 4.10 -25.73
C ARG A 289 4.81 5.25 -26.53
N ILE A 290 5.60 6.29 -26.82
CA ILE A 290 5.17 7.43 -27.62
C ILE A 290 4.99 7.00 -29.07
N ARG A 291 6.01 6.40 -29.67
CA ARG A 291 5.97 5.92 -31.06
C ARG A 291 4.87 4.91 -31.27
N ALA A 292 4.74 3.92 -30.38
CA ALA A 292 3.67 2.93 -30.44
C ALA A 292 2.28 3.58 -30.36
N ALA A 293 2.11 4.64 -29.56
CA ALA A 293 0.84 5.37 -29.47
C ALA A 293 0.56 6.21 -30.73
N VAL A 294 1.55 6.94 -31.24
CA VAL A 294 1.41 7.82 -32.42
C VAL A 294 1.21 7.00 -33.71
N ALA A 295 1.88 5.86 -33.85
CA ALA A 295 1.73 4.97 -35.00
C ALA A 295 0.31 4.42 -35.18
N ASN A 296 -0.46 4.38 -34.08
CA ASN A 296 -1.84 3.93 -34.09
C ASN A 296 -2.83 5.07 -34.39
N LEU A 297 -2.35 6.32 -34.53
CA LEU A 297 -3.19 7.47 -34.87
C LEU A 297 -3.50 7.51 -36.37
N GLY A 298 -4.64 8.11 -36.67
CA GLY A 298 -5.03 8.50 -38.02
C GLY A 298 -6.05 9.62 -37.98
N ILE A 299 -6.32 10.18 -39.15
CA ILE A 299 -7.21 11.31 -39.33
C ILE A 299 -8.45 10.83 -40.10
N ARG A 300 -9.62 11.04 -39.50
CA ARG A 300 -10.92 10.77 -40.10
C ARG A 300 -11.41 12.03 -40.81
N GLY A 301 -11.51 11.97 -42.13
CA GLY A 301 -12.07 13.03 -42.98
C GLY A 301 -13.36 12.60 -43.71
N GLY A 302 -13.88 13.47 -44.58
CA GLY A 302 -15.10 13.22 -45.37
C GLY A 302 -15.02 12.04 -46.35
N ARG A 303 -13.82 11.51 -46.63
CA ARG A 303 -13.57 10.36 -47.53
C ARG A 303 -13.09 9.08 -46.81
N GLY A 304 -13.09 9.03 -45.47
CA GLY A 304 -12.70 7.84 -44.70
C GLY A 304 -11.59 8.10 -43.65
N PHE A 305 -11.04 7.00 -43.11
CA PHE A 305 -9.93 7.02 -42.14
C PHE A 305 -8.60 6.85 -42.87
N ARG A 306 -7.66 7.78 -42.69
CA ARG A 306 -6.28 7.66 -43.18
C ARG A 306 -5.29 7.61 -42.02
N LYS A 307 -4.17 6.91 -42.20
CA LYS A 307 -3.02 7.03 -41.27
C LYS A 307 -2.44 8.45 -41.32
N LEU A 308 -1.68 8.81 -40.28
CA LEU A 308 -0.87 10.03 -40.31
C LEU A 308 0.13 9.96 -41.48
N THR A 309 0.41 11.10 -42.10
CA THR A 309 1.56 11.23 -43.00
C THR A 309 2.86 11.15 -42.21
N ASP A 310 3.99 11.00 -42.89
CA ASP A 310 5.31 10.95 -42.25
C ASP A 310 5.59 12.25 -41.48
N GLU A 311 5.22 13.40 -42.05
CA GLU A 311 5.37 14.72 -41.40
C GLU A 311 4.47 14.85 -40.18
N GLU A 312 3.22 14.41 -40.25
CA GLU A 312 2.27 14.43 -39.13
C GLU A 312 2.73 13.51 -38.00
N TYR A 313 3.17 12.29 -38.33
CA TYR A 313 3.73 11.36 -37.34
C TYR A 313 4.93 11.97 -36.62
N ASP A 314 5.85 12.56 -37.38
CA ASP A 314 7.06 13.16 -36.83
C ASP A 314 6.74 14.39 -35.97
N ALA A 315 5.80 15.23 -36.40
CA ALA A 315 5.34 16.37 -35.62
C ALA A 315 4.72 15.94 -34.28
N ALA A 316 3.80 14.98 -34.29
CA ALA A 316 3.16 14.45 -33.07
C ALA A 316 4.19 13.77 -32.15
N THR A 317 5.08 12.94 -32.70
CA THR A 317 6.13 12.27 -31.93
C THR A 317 7.10 13.28 -31.31
N LYS A 318 7.51 14.30 -32.07
CA LYS A 318 8.39 15.37 -31.61
C LYS A 318 7.75 16.22 -30.50
N LEU A 319 6.47 16.57 -30.62
CA LEU A 319 5.73 17.26 -29.57
C LEU A 319 5.78 16.47 -28.25
N LEU A 320 5.42 15.19 -28.29
CA LEU A 320 5.29 14.37 -27.09
C LEU A 320 6.64 14.02 -26.45
N LEU A 321 7.69 13.82 -27.26
CA LEU A 321 9.05 13.63 -26.76
C LEU A 321 9.58 14.90 -26.07
N ASN A 322 9.26 16.08 -26.61
CA ASN A 322 9.76 17.37 -26.13
C ASN A 322 8.79 18.13 -25.22
N TRP A 323 7.69 17.50 -24.78
CA TRP A 323 6.66 18.16 -23.97
C TRP A 323 7.23 18.85 -22.73
N HIS A 324 8.23 18.21 -22.10
CA HIS A 324 8.96 18.69 -20.92
C HIS A 324 9.66 20.05 -21.13
N LYS A 325 10.02 20.42 -22.36
CA LYS A 325 10.75 21.66 -22.64
C LYS A 325 9.92 22.92 -22.45
N SER A 326 8.60 22.81 -22.45
CA SER A 326 7.68 23.96 -22.43
C SER A 326 6.62 23.86 -21.33
N HIS A 327 6.65 22.80 -20.51
CA HIS A 327 5.62 22.51 -19.51
C HIS A 327 6.25 22.02 -18.19
N LEU A 328 5.53 22.22 -17.09
CA LEU A 328 5.94 21.68 -15.79
C LEU A 328 5.63 20.16 -15.72
N PRO A 329 6.33 19.37 -14.87
CA PRO A 329 6.09 17.92 -14.78
C PRO A 329 4.71 17.49 -14.28
N THR A 330 3.99 18.45 -13.70
CA THR A 330 2.63 18.24 -13.22
C THR A 330 1.59 18.50 -14.31
N GLU A 331 2.00 19.08 -15.45
CA GLU A 331 1.16 19.41 -16.59
C GLU A 331 1.23 18.30 -17.65
N THR A 332 0.21 17.43 -17.66
CA THR A 332 0.09 16.35 -18.66
C THR A 332 -0.62 16.86 -19.93
N PRO A 333 -0.25 16.37 -21.12
CA PRO A 333 -0.97 16.68 -22.34
C PRO A 333 -2.29 15.94 -22.44
N VAL A 334 -3.16 16.40 -23.34
CA VAL A 334 -4.38 15.76 -23.83
C VAL A 334 -4.28 15.53 -25.34
N TRP A 335 -5.09 14.62 -25.89
CA TRP A 335 -5.04 14.33 -27.33
C TRP A 335 -5.35 15.53 -28.23
N ALA A 336 -6.02 16.53 -27.67
CA ALA A 336 -6.27 17.79 -28.34
C ALA A 336 -5.01 18.64 -28.55
N ASP A 337 -4.03 18.57 -27.64
CA ASP A 337 -2.75 19.27 -27.81
C ASP A 337 -2.02 18.70 -29.05
N VAL A 338 -2.15 17.38 -29.27
CA VAL A 338 -1.62 16.71 -30.48
C VAL A 338 -2.42 17.14 -31.71
N ALA A 339 -3.75 17.20 -31.63
CA ALA A 339 -4.58 17.63 -32.74
C ALA A 339 -4.29 19.09 -33.17
N GLU A 340 -4.09 20.00 -32.20
CA GLU A 340 -3.67 21.39 -32.46
C GLU A 340 -2.29 21.44 -33.14
N CYS A 341 -1.35 20.60 -32.70
CA CYS A 341 -0.03 20.48 -33.35
C CYS A 341 -0.11 19.97 -34.79
N LEU A 342 -1.13 19.17 -35.12
CA LEU A 342 -1.35 18.63 -36.45
C LEU A 342 -2.29 19.51 -37.30
N ASP A 343 -2.75 20.64 -36.77
CA ASP A 343 -3.75 21.51 -37.40
C ASP A 343 -5.02 20.76 -37.84
N VAL A 344 -5.45 19.82 -36.99
CA VAL A 344 -6.70 19.07 -37.20
C VAL A 344 -7.66 19.26 -36.05
N SER A 345 -8.95 19.13 -36.35
CA SER A 345 -9.96 19.05 -35.30
C SER A 345 -9.63 17.88 -34.36
N PRO A 346 -9.68 18.07 -33.02
CA PRO A 346 -9.53 16.98 -32.05
C PRO A 346 -10.46 15.79 -32.30
N ARG A 347 -11.58 15.99 -33.01
CA ARG A 347 -12.51 14.92 -33.39
C ARG A 347 -12.03 14.10 -34.59
N ALA A 348 -11.27 14.72 -35.50
CA ALA A 348 -10.73 14.05 -36.67
C ALA A 348 -9.59 13.09 -36.28
N LEU A 349 -8.85 13.38 -35.21
CA LEU A 349 -7.79 12.51 -34.71
C LEU A 349 -8.38 11.27 -34.00
N LYS A 350 -8.16 10.10 -34.58
CA LYS A 350 -8.68 8.80 -34.10
C LYS A 350 -7.58 7.76 -34.04
N THR A 351 -7.81 6.69 -33.30
CA THR A 351 -6.89 5.54 -33.24
C THR A 351 -7.47 4.37 -34.01
N ASN A 352 -6.66 3.64 -34.79
CA ASN A 352 -7.12 2.53 -35.61
C ASN A 352 -7.12 1.17 -34.91
N ALA A 353 -6.73 1.09 -33.63
CA ALA A 353 -6.43 -0.19 -32.99
C ALA A 353 -7.55 -0.69 -32.06
N LEU A 354 -8.06 -1.86 -32.43
CA LEU A 354 -8.80 -2.84 -31.64
C LEU A 354 -7.98 -3.49 -30.50
N ASP A 355 -6.71 -3.12 -30.30
CA ASP A 355 -5.80 -3.92 -29.47
C ASP A 355 -4.80 -3.19 -28.57
N ASP A 356 -4.87 -1.86 -28.44
CA ASP A 356 -4.19 -1.18 -27.33
C ASP A 356 -4.89 0.14 -27.00
N VAL A 357 -5.32 0.26 -25.74
CA VAL A 357 -5.98 1.46 -25.21
C VAL A 357 -4.92 2.54 -25.12
N VAL A 358 -4.82 3.34 -26.17
CA VAL A 358 -4.25 4.67 -26.09
C VAL A 358 -4.91 5.35 -24.88
N GLY A 359 -4.12 5.62 -23.85
CA GLY A 359 -4.64 6.17 -22.61
C GLY A 359 -5.44 7.45 -22.86
N ASN A 360 -6.32 7.83 -21.92
CA ASN A 360 -7.11 9.07 -22.05
C ASN A 360 -6.26 10.31 -22.36
N ASN A 361 -4.97 10.27 -22.00
CA ASN A 361 -3.97 11.27 -22.31
C ASN A 361 -2.83 10.66 -23.14
N PRO A 362 -2.20 11.44 -24.04
CA PRO A 362 -1.00 11.02 -24.75
C PRO A 362 0.17 10.75 -23.80
N PRO A 363 0.99 9.72 -24.10
CA PRO A 363 2.23 9.47 -23.37
C PRO A 363 3.24 10.59 -23.63
N ILE A 364 4.10 10.86 -22.64
CA ILE A 364 5.22 11.79 -22.72
C ILE A 364 6.49 11.14 -22.19
N ASN A 365 7.65 11.76 -22.45
CA ASN A 365 8.90 11.35 -21.83
C ASN A 365 8.96 11.86 -20.39
N ARG A 366 8.33 11.10 -19.48
CA ARG A 366 8.22 11.47 -18.07
C ARG A 366 9.56 11.46 -17.33
N THR A 367 10.52 10.67 -17.82
CA THR A 367 11.86 10.60 -17.22
C THR A 367 12.58 11.93 -17.38
N LEU A 368 12.68 12.45 -18.61
CA LEU A 368 13.32 13.73 -18.88
C LEU A 368 12.59 14.88 -18.20
N ASP A 369 11.26 14.84 -18.20
CA ASP A 369 10.40 15.83 -17.52
C ASP A 369 10.75 15.98 -16.03
N LEU A 370 10.84 14.86 -15.31
CA LEU A 370 11.20 14.87 -13.89
C LEU A 370 12.67 15.22 -13.65
N LEU A 371 13.58 14.76 -14.52
CA LEU A 371 15.01 15.02 -14.39
C LEU A 371 15.35 16.49 -14.65
N GLU A 372 14.90 17.06 -15.76
CA GLU A 372 15.16 18.46 -16.10
C GLU A 372 14.56 19.40 -15.05
N TYR A 373 13.34 19.13 -14.59
CA TYR A 373 12.75 19.87 -13.49
C TYR A 373 13.59 19.75 -12.22
N GLY A 374 14.04 18.55 -11.86
CA GLY A 374 14.91 18.33 -10.71
C GLY A 374 16.25 19.06 -10.82
N ILE A 375 16.86 19.07 -12.01
CA ILE A 375 18.07 19.84 -12.33
C ILE A 375 17.79 21.34 -12.18
N ASP A 376 16.63 21.81 -12.62
CA ASP A 376 16.28 23.23 -12.52
C ASP A 376 16.06 23.71 -11.08
N GLN A 377 15.74 22.81 -10.14
CA GLN A 377 15.67 23.07 -8.69
C GLN A 377 17.05 23.03 -7.98
N LEU A 378 18.13 22.79 -8.70
CA LEU A 378 19.48 22.79 -8.14
C LEU A 378 19.99 24.22 -7.88
N PRO A 379 20.87 24.42 -6.87
CA PRO A 379 21.56 25.70 -6.69
C PRO A 379 22.36 26.08 -7.95
N ALA A 380 22.47 27.36 -8.25
CA ALA A 380 23.06 27.86 -9.51
C ALA A 380 24.48 27.31 -9.81
N LYS A 381 25.30 27.12 -8.77
CA LYS A 381 26.67 26.59 -8.89
C LYS A 381 26.71 25.13 -9.36
N ALA A 382 25.80 24.30 -8.87
CA ALA A 382 25.67 22.90 -9.26
C ALA A 382 24.88 22.73 -10.57
N LYS A 383 23.87 23.57 -10.77
CA LYS A 383 22.99 23.55 -11.95
C LYS A 383 23.76 23.75 -13.25
N LYS A 384 24.67 24.73 -13.31
CA LYS A 384 25.40 25.09 -14.54
C LYS A 384 26.20 23.94 -15.17
N PRO A 385 27.11 23.24 -14.45
CA PRO A 385 27.87 22.13 -15.03
C PRO A 385 26.99 20.94 -15.41
N ILE A 386 26.01 20.59 -14.58
CA ILE A 386 25.08 19.48 -14.85
C ILE A 386 24.21 19.78 -16.07
N LYS A 387 23.70 21.01 -16.19
CA LYS A 387 22.90 21.42 -17.35
C LYS A 387 23.74 21.52 -18.62
N LYS A 388 25.01 21.91 -18.51
CA LYS A 388 25.97 21.89 -19.62
C LYS A 388 26.20 20.45 -20.09
N TRP A 389 26.55 19.54 -19.18
CA TRP A 389 26.72 18.12 -19.50
C TRP A 389 25.45 17.54 -20.11
N PHE A 390 24.28 17.77 -19.51
CA PHE A 390 23.01 17.24 -20.01
C PHE A 390 22.66 17.75 -21.42
N ALA A 391 23.13 18.94 -21.80
CA ALA A 391 22.96 19.49 -23.14
C ALA A 391 23.96 18.93 -24.16
N GLU A 392 25.14 18.50 -23.70
CA GLU A 392 26.24 17.98 -24.54
C GLU A 392 26.23 16.43 -24.63
N ALA A 393 25.66 15.75 -23.63
CA ALA A 393 25.60 14.30 -23.53
C ALA A 393 24.69 13.70 -24.59
N ASP A 394 25.13 12.59 -25.18
CA ASP A 394 24.30 11.82 -26.09
C ASP A 394 23.22 11.00 -25.33
N ALA A 395 22.30 10.42 -26.10
CA ALA A 395 21.20 9.65 -25.55
C ALA A 395 21.66 8.40 -24.77
N GLU A 396 22.81 7.80 -25.13
CA GLU A 396 23.32 6.60 -24.46
C GLU A 396 23.88 6.92 -23.07
N LEU A 397 24.61 8.04 -22.94
CA LEU A 397 25.10 8.55 -21.67
C LEU A 397 23.97 8.98 -20.74
N ILE A 398 22.96 9.69 -21.26
CA ILE A 398 21.79 10.06 -20.45
C ILE A 398 21.04 8.79 -20.01
N GLN A 399 20.91 7.77 -20.86
CA GLN A 399 20.27 6.51 -20.51
C GLN A 399 21.05 5.72 -19.44
N ALA A 400 22.38 5.69 -19.53
CA ALA A 400 23.23 5.06 -18.51
C ALA A 400 23.10 5.78 -17.16
N PHE A 401 23.06 7.12 -17.16
CA PHE A 401 22.80 7.95 -15.99
C PHE A 401 21.41 7.70 -15.37
N VAL A 402 20.36 7.68 -16.21
CA VAL A 402 18.99 7.33 -15.80
C VAL A 402 18.95 5.94 -15.17
N SER A 403 19.62 4.97 -15.78
CA SER A 403 19.66 3.59 -15.29
C SER A 403 20.30 3.51 -13.91
N TRP A 404 21.42 4.22 -13.71
CA TRP A 404 22.11 4.34 -12.42
C TRP A 404 21.23 4.99 -11.33
N LEU A 405 20.43 6.02 -11.67
CA LEU A 405 19.50 6.65 -10.73
C LEU A 405 18.36 5.73 -10.28
N ILE A 406 17.91 4.80 -11.13
CA ILE A 406 16.73 3.97 -10.88
C ILE A 406 17.09 2.67 -10.14
N ASP A 407 18.09 1.95 -10.64
CA ASP A 407 18.48 0.63 -10.16
C ASP A 407 19.99 0.44 -10.29
N THR A 408 20.64 0.19 -9.16
CA THR A 408 22.03 -0.26 -9.11
C THR A 408 22.02 -1.79 -8.99
N THR A 409 22.03 -2.46 -10.14
CA THR A 409 22.31 -3.90 -10.25
C THR A 409 23.80 -4.12 -10.54
N ASP A 410 24.33 -5.33 -10.29
CA ASP A 410 25.74 -5.64 -10.50
C ASP A 410 26.18 -5.38 -11.97
N GLY A 411 25.34 -5.70 -12.95
CA GLY A 411 25.62 -5.41 -14.37
C GLY A 411 25.46 -3.94 -14.79
N GLN A 412 24.75 -3.11 -14.02
CA GLN A 412 24.61 -1.68 -14.30
C GLN A 412 25.76 -0.87 -13.69
N ASP A 413 26.29 -1.28 -12.53
CA ASP A 413 27.52 -0.70 -11.96
C ASP A 413 28.70 -0.89 -12.96
N GLU A 414 28.79 -2.05 -13.61
CA GLU A 414 29.80 -2.33 -14.63
C GLU A 414 29.61 -1.49 -15.91
N LEU A 415 28.37 -1.36 -16.40
CA LEU A 415 28.06 -0.53 -17.57
C LEU A 415 28.34 0.95 -17.31
N PHE A 416 27.98 1.46 -16.12
CA PHE A 416 28.21 2.83 -15.71
C PHE A 416 29.71 3.17 -15.68
N ALA A 417 30.55 2.26 -15.18
CA ALA A 417 32.00 2.40 -15.23
C ALA A 417 32.56 2.32 -16.67
N GLN A 418 32.03 1.45 -17.53
CA GLN A 418 32.48 1.36 -18.93
C GLN A 418 32.19 2.62 -19.77
N THR A 419 31.17 3.40 -19.39
CA THR A 419 30.79 4.63 -20.10
C THR A 419 31.60 5.87 -19.73
N GLY A 420 32.50 5.80 -18.74
CA GLY A 420 33.24 6.98 -18.24
C GLY A 420 32.37 8.01 -17.50
N LEU A 421 31.14 7.61 -17.14
CA LEU A 421 30.19 8.45 -16.39
C LEU A 421 30.60 8.63 -14.94
N ASP A 422 31.41 7.71 -14.41
CA ASP A 422 32.01 7.80 -13.10
C ASP A 422 32.90 9.03 -12.97
N ASP A 423 33.76 9.31 -13.95
CA ASP A 423 34.61 10.50 -13.95
C ASP A 423 33.77 11.79 -13.97
N VAL A 424 32.77 11.85 -14.85
CA VAL A 424 31.88 13.01 -15.00
C VAL A 424 31.03 13.27 -13.74
N VAL A 425 30.42 12.23 -13.17
CA VAL A 425 29.56 12.35 -11.98
C VAL A 425 30.39 12.69 -10.74
N THR A 426 31.67 12.31 -10.71
CA THR A 426 32.59 12.64 -9.60
C THR A 426 32.93 14.14 -9.56
N GLU A 427 32.87 14.84 -10.71
CA GLU A 427 33.06 16.30 -10.79
C GLU A 427 31.84 17.12 -10.30
N TRP A 428 30.69 16.49 -10.08
CA TRP A 428 29.46 17.19 -9.69
C TRP A 428 29.32 17.37 -8.17
N ASP A 429 28.75 18.50 -7.76
CA ASP A 429 28.48 18.82 -6.35
C ASP A 429 27.57 17.78 -5.68
N GLU A 430 27.95 17.31 -4.49
CA GLU A 430 27.23 16.23 -3.81
C GLU A 430 25.80 16.58 -3.41
N THR A 431 25.53 17.85 -3.06
CA THR A 431 24.16 18.31 -2.74
C THR A 431 23.27 18.20 -3.99
N ALA A 432 23.87 18.35 -5.17
CA ALA A 432 23.21 18.15 -6.43
C ALA A 432 22.93 16.67 -6.70
N LEU A 433 23.92 15.79 -6.49
CA LEU A 433 23.75 14.35 -6.63
C LEU A 433 22.69 13.78 -5.68
N GLU A 434 22.63 14.27 -4.44
CA GLU A 434 21.58 13.89 -3.48
C GLU A 434 20.19 14.30 -3.95
N LYS A 435 20.05 15.52 -4.47
CA LYS A 435 18.79 16.02 -5.04
C LYS A 435 18.37 15.21 -6.27
N LEU A 436 19.31 14.88 -7.15
CA LEU A 436 19.04 14.06 -8.35
C LEU A 436 18.66 12.62 -7.98
N ALA A 437 19.35 12.01 -7.01
CA ALA A 437 19.02 10.68 -6.48
C ALA A 437 17.68 10.62 -5.74
N SER A 438 17.15 11.77 -5.29
CA SER A 438 15.84 11.86 -4.65
C SER A 438 14.67 11.99 -5.64
N ILE A 439 14.94 12.11 -6.94
CA ILE A 439 13.90 12.22 -7.96
C ILE A 439 13.15 10.89 -8.09
N GLU A 440 11.85 10.92 -7.81
CA GLU A 440 11.00 9.74 -7.93
C GLU A 440 10.62 9.45 -9.40
N LEU A 441 11.46 8.68 -10.09
CA LEU A 441 11.21 8.22 -11.46
C LEU A 441 10.15 7.11 -11.54
N GLU A 442 9.63 6.85 -12.75
CA GLU A 442 8.56 5.86 -12.97
C GLU A 442 9.00 4.44 -12.60
N ASN A 443 8.39 3.90 -11.53
CA ASN A 443 8.65 2.55 -11.03
C ASN A 443 8.09 1.46 -11.95
N GLY A 444 8.75 0.29 -11.94
CA GLY A 444 8.32 -0.93 -12.63
C GLY A 444 9.20 -1.32 -13.81
N ARG A 445 8.84 -2.43 -14.47
CA ARG A 445 9.56 -2.99 -15.63
C ARG A 445 8.68 -3.02 -16.86
N ALA A 446 9.29 -2.80 -18.02
CA ALA A 446 8.68 -3.00 -19.33
C ALA A 446 8.53 -4.51 -19.64
N ALA A 447 7.77 -4.85 -20.69
CA ALA A 447 7.71 -6.22 -21.19
C ALA A 447 9.02 -6.65 -21.90
N TYR A 448 9.74 -5.67 -22.45
CA TYR A 448 10.91 -5.86 -23.31
C TYR A 448 12.20 -5.39 -22.62
N SER A 449 13.34 -5.93 -23.03
CA SER A 449 14.68 -5.46 -22.67
C SER A 449 15.05 -4.16 -23.36
N THR A 450 16.10 -3.48 -22.90
CA THR A 450 16.60 -2.25 -23.53
C THR A 450 17.02 -2.50 -24.98
N GLN A 451 17.66 -3.64 -25.25
CA GLN A 451 18.08 -4.07 -26.58
C GLN A 451 16.89 -4.22 -27.53
N SER A 452 15.81 -4.87 -27.07
CA SER A 452 14.59 -5.01 -27.84
C SER A 452 13.91 -3.67 -28.11
N LEU A 453 13.84 -2.80 -27.11
CA LEU A 453 13.25 -1.46 -27.24
C LEU A 453 14.03 -0.60 -28.24
N LYS A 454 15.36 -0.61 -28.23
CA LYS A 454 16.19 0.09 -29.23
C LYS A 454 15.84 -0.36 -30.66
N ARG A 455 15.79 -1.68 -30.90
CA ARG A 455 15.44 -2.26 -32.21
C ARG A 455 14.03 -1.90 -32.67
N LEU A 456 13.05 -1.98 -31.75
CA LEU A 456 11.66 -1.61 -32.04
C LEU A 456 11.52 -0.11 -32.34
N ASN A 457 12.18 0.75 -31.56
CA ASN A 457 12.17 2.20 -31.79
C ASN A 457 12.76 2.54 -33.14
N ALA A 458 13.92 1.96 -33.50
CA ALA A 458 14.54 2.17 -34.81
C ALA A 458 13.61 1.77 -35.96
N ARG A 459 12.94 0.61 -35.85
CA ARG A 459 11.97 0.14 -36.85
C ARG A 459 10.76 1.08 -36.96
N MET A 460 10.13 1.43 -35.85
CA MET A 460 8.97 2.33 -35.84
C MET A 460 9.34 3.75 -36.27
N ALA A 461 10.56 4.20 -35.98
CA ALA A 461 11.09 5.48 -36.42
C ALA A 461 11.42 5.49 -37.91
N GLY A 462 11.91 4.40 -38.50
CA GLY A 462 12.24 4.34 -39.93
C GLY A 462 11.02 4.16 -40.82
N HIS A 463 10.08 3.31 -40.41
CA HIS A 463 8.96 2.88 -41.27
C HIS A 463 7.59 3.44 -40.86
N ARG A 464 7.50 4.19 -39.75
CA ARG A 464 6.24 4.76 -39.22
C ARG A 464 5.15 3.71 -38.98
N GLU A 465 5.61 2.49 -38.67
CA GLU A 465 4.77 1.31 -38.43
C GLU A 465 4.38 1.20 -36.95
N GLY A 466 3.25 0.53 -36.69
CA GLY A 466 2.83 0.21 -35.33
C GLY A 466 3.68 -0.89 -34.68
N LEU A 467 3.52 -1.06 -33.37
CA LEU A 467 4.22 -2.08 -32.58
C LEU A 467 4.06 -3.49 -33.15
N HIS A 468 2.89 -3.79 -33.72
CA HIS A 468 2.61 -5.11 -34.27
C HIS A 468 3.53 -5.48 -35.42
N GLU A 469 3.53 -4.65 -36.48
CA GLU A 469 4.40 -4.84 -37.65
C GLU A 469 5.87 -4.77 -37.28
N ALA A 470 6.24 -3.86 -36.36
CA ALA A 470 7.62 -3.74 -35.90
C ALA A 470 8.13 -5.02 -35.22
N ARG A 471 7.31 -5.71 -34.42
CA ARG A 471 7.70 -6.97 -33.78
C ARG A 471 7.88 -8.10 -34.80
N LYS A 472 6.97 -8.21 -35.78
CA LYS A 472 7.04 -9.20 -36.86
C LYS A 472 8.32 -9.03 -37.66
N ALA A 473 8.60 -7.80 -38.09
CA ALA A 473 9.77 -7.50 -38.92
C ALA A 473 11.10 -7.73 -38.17
N VAL A 474 11.17 -7.37 -36.89
CA VAL A 474 12.43 -7.42 -36.13
C VAL A 474 12.70 -8.79 -35.50
N PHE A 475 11.66 -9.49 -35.05
CA PHE A 475 11.80 -10.73 -34.26
C PHE A 475 11.12 -11.96 -34.89
N GLY A 476 10.48 -11.82 -36.05
CA GLY A 476 9.86 -12.94 -36.75
C GLY A 476 8.69 -13.58 -36.00
N VAL A 477 8.01 -12.82 -35.14
CA VAL A 477 6.81 -13.30 -34.43
C VAL A 477 5.59 -13.29 -35.36
N ASP A 478 4.60 -14.13 -35.07
CA ASP A 478 3.35 -14.18 -35.84
C ASP A 478 2.37 -13.04 -35.48
N ASP A 479 1.28 -12.93 -36.25
CA ASP A 479 0.23 -11.92 -36.06
C ASP A 479 -0.55 -12.04 -34.73
N THR A 480 -0.45 -13.17 -34.05
CA THR A 480 -1.14 -13.44 -32.79
C THR A 480 -0.23 -13.26 -31.57
N TRP A 481 1.06 -13.02 -31.79
CA TRP A 481 2.03 -12.93 -30.71
C TRP A 481 1.81 -11.69 -29.83
N LYS A 482 1.61 -11.94 -28.54
CA LYS A 482 1.57 -10.93 -27.48
C LYS A 482 2.47 -11.39 -26.34
N PRO A 483 3.12 -10.48 -25.60
CA PRO A 483 3.87 -10.84 -24.40
C PRO A 483 2.94 -11.61 -23.46
N THR A 484 3.43 -12.67 -22.83
CA THR A 484 2.60 -13.48 -21.94
C THR A 484 2.19 -12.60 -20.77
N PRO A 485 0.88 -12.38 -20.52
CA PRO A 485 0.46 -11.67 -19.33
C PRO A 485 0.98 -12.41 -18.09
N PRO A 486 1.31 -11.69 -17.01
CA PRO A 486 1.69 -12.34 -15.77
C PRO A 486 0.54 -13.24 -15.28
N SER A 487 0.87 -14.32 -14.58
CA SER A 487 -0.16 -15.24 -14.08
C SER A 487 -0.89 -14.67 -12.85
N LEU A 488 -2.05 -15.23 -12.48
CA LEU A 488 -2.68 -14.91 -11.18
C LEU A 488 -1.81 -15.28 -9.97
N ASP A 489 -0.79 -16.12 -10.15
CA ASP A 489 0.14 -16.57 -9.11
C ASP A 489 1.34 -15.64 -8.89
N GLU A 490 1.63 -14.79 -9.89
CA GLU A 490 2.79 -13.92 -9.87
C GLU A 490 2.56 -12.70 -8.98
N ARG A 491 3.44 -12.49 -8.00
CA ARG A 491 3.32 -11.38 -7.05
C ARG A 491 3.57 -10.04 -7.75
N THR A 492 2.73 -9.06 -7.42
CA THR A 492 2.82 -7.67 -7.90
C THR A 492 3.68 -6.79 -7.01
N GLU A 493 4.21 -7.35 -5.92
CA GLU A 493 4.94 -6.64 -4.87
C GLU A 493 4.12 -5.65 -4.04
N HIS A 494 2.85 -5.47 -4.36
CA HIS A 494 1.89 -4.64 -3.63
C HIS A 494 0.99 -5.52 -2.75
N PRO A 495 1.12 -5.47 -1.40
CA PRO A 495 0.44 -6.41 -0.51
C PRO A 495 -1.09 -6.44 -0.66
N THR A 496 -1.72 -5.30 -0.95
CA THR A 496 -3.18 -5.22 -1.13
C THR A 496 -3.59 -5.90 -2.42
N VAL A 497 -2.86 -5.65 -3.52
CA VAL A 497 -3.12 -6.27 -4.82
C VAL A 497 -2.88 -7.79 -4.74
N ASP A 498 -1.82 -8.24 -4.09
CA ASP A 498 -1.49 -9.67 -3.94
C ASP A 498 -2.57 -10.44 -3.16
N GLN A 499 -3.18 -9.82 -2.13
CA GLN A 499 -4.33 -10.40 -1.42
C GLN A 499 -5.54 -10.55 -2.35
N ASN A 500 -5.84 -9.52 -3.15
CA ASN A 500 -6.91 -9.56 -4.14
C ASN A 500 -6.74 -10.69 -5.14
N LEU A 501 -5.55 -10.78 -5.75
CA LEU A 501 -5.21 -11.82 -6.72
C LEU A 501 -5.35 -13.22 -6.13
N THR A 502 -4.92 -13.40 -4.88
CA THR A 502 -5.02 -14.70 -4.19
C THR A 502 -6.47 -15.13 -4.00
N ALA A 503 -7.35 -14.22 -3.57
CA ALA A 503 -8.76 -14.52 -3.36
C ALA A 503 -9.47 -14.84 -4.68
N ILE A 504 -9.28 -13.99 -5.70
CA ILE A 504 -9.85 -14.18 -7.05
C ILE A 504 -9.38 -15.51 -7.65
N ARG A 505 -8.08 -15.80 -7.58
CA ARG A 505 -7.53 -17.07 -8.09
C ARG A 505 -8.18 -18.28 -7.43
N ARG A 506 -8.27 -18.30 -6.10
CA ARG A 506 -8.85 -19.44 -5.35
C ARG A 506 -10.32 -19.64 -5.70
N PHE A 507 -11.05 -18.54 -5.88
CA PHE A 507 -12.46 -18.57 -6.27
C PHE A 507 -12.65 -19.08 -7.69
N LEU A 508 -11.93 -18.52 -8.67
CA LEU A 508 -11.99 -18.96 -10.07
C LEU A 508 -11.61 -20.43 -10.21
N LEU A 509 -10.54 -20.86 -9.54
CA LEU A 509 -10.13 -22.27 -9.52
C LEU A 509 -11.22 -23.16 -8.90
N GLY A 510 -11.82 -22.72 -7.79
CA GLY A 510 -12.94 -23.41 -7.16
C GLY A 510 -14.12 -23.58 -8.12
N CYS A 511 -14.53 -22.50 -8.80
CA CYS A 511 -15.63 -22.54 -9.75
C CYS A 511 -15.33 -23.51 -10.90
N VAL A 512 -14.16 -23.39 -11.53
CA VAL A 512 -13.79 -24.22 -12.68
C VAL A 512 -13.72 -25.71 -12.31
N GLN A 513 -13.20 -26.04 -11.12
CA GLN A 513 -13.14 -27.42 -10.65
C GLN A 513 -14.49 -28.03 -10.28
N ASN A 514 -15.50 -27.23 -9.91
CA ASN A 514 -16.82 -27.76 -9.53
C ASN A 514 -17.77 -27.75 -10.73
N TRP A 515 -17.76 -26.71 -11.56
CA TRP A 515 -18.82 -26.44 -12.55
C TRP A 515 -18.35 -26.32 -14.01
N GLY A 516 -17.03 -26.42 -14.29
CA GLY A 516 -16.48 -26.22 -15.64
C GLY A 516 -16.15 -24.75 -15.94
N LEU A 517 -15.90 -24.39 -17.19
CA LEU A 517 -15.61 -22.99 -17.54
C LEU A 517 -16.89 -22.13 -17.51
N PRO A 518 -16.83 -20.90 -16.98
CA PRO A 518 -17.97 -19.98 -17.03
C PRO A 518 -18.20 -19.47 -18.46
N GLU A 519 -19.40 -18.96 -18.78
CA GLU A 519 -19.62 -18.22 -20.04
C GLU A 519 -18.79 -16.94 -20.10
N GLN A 520 -18.70 -16.25 -18.95
CA GLN A 520 -18.08 -14.93 -18.85
C GLN A 520 -17.68 -14.61 -17.40
N VAL A 521 -16.62 -13.79 -17.27
CA VAL A 521 -16.19 -13.20 -16.00
C VAL A 521 -16.25 -11.68 -16.10
N ASN A 522 -17.09 -11.06 -15.29
CA ASN A 522 -17.21 -9.61 -15.24
C ASN A 522 -16.63 -9.09 -13.93
N LEU A 523 -15.84 -8.02 -13.98
CA LEU A 523 -15.28 -7.39 -12.78
C LEU A 523 -15.61 -5.91 -12.67
N GLU A 524 -15.94 -5.49 -11.46
CA GLU A 524 -15.99 -4.09 -11.02
C GLU A 524 -14.69 -3.75 -10.30
N HIS A 525 -14.20 -2.53 -10.55
CA HIS A 525 -13.03 -2.01 -9.85
C HIS A 525 -13.31 -0.63 -9.23
N VAL A 526 -12.91 -0.49 -7.96
CA VAL A 526 -12.83 0.81 -7.27
C VAL A 526 -11.37 1.27 -7.19
N ARG A 527 -11.09 2.50 -7.67
CA ARG A 527 -9.73 3.07 -7.72
C ARG A 527 -8.95 3.00 -6.39
N SER A 528 -9.64 3.10 -5.25
CA SER A 528 -9.03 3.02 -3.92
C SER A 528 -8.59 1.61 -3.52
N ALA A 529 -9.10 0.56 -4.17
CA ALA A 529 -8.84 -0.84 -3.79
C ALA A 529 -7.40 -1.28 -4.02
N PHE A 530 -6.68 -0.63 -4.95
CA PHE A 530 -5.27 -0.91 -5.23
C PHE A 530 -4.31 0.17 -4.72
N MET A 531 -4.81 1.12 -3.90
CA MET A 531 -3.96 2.13 -3.28
C MET A 531 -3.21 1.55 -2.07
N GLY A 532 -1.94 1.95 -1.91
CA GLY A 532 -1.19 1.69 -0.69
C GLY A 532 -1.74 2.52 0.48
N ALA A 533 -1.38 2.15 1.70
CA ALA A 533 -1.81 2.80 2.94
C ALA A 533 -1.71 4.34 2.92
N ALA A 534 -0.56 4.88 2.48
CA ALA A 534 -0.33 6.33 2.43
C ALA A 534 -1.19 7.03 1.37
N ALA A 535 -1.15 6.55 0.12
CA ALA A 535 -1.95 7.10 -0.98
C ALA A 535 -3.46 7.04 -0.70
N LEU A 536 -3.90 6.01 0.03
CA LEU A 536 -5.28 5.86 0.44
C LEU A 536 -5.70 6.87 1.53
N GLU A 537 -4.81 7.16 2.48
CA GLU A 537 -5.06 8.17 3.50
C GLU A 537 -5.06 9.58 2.90
N GLU A 538 -4.17 9.84 1.94
CA GLU A 538 -4.19 11.06 1.13
C GLU A 538 -5.51 11.18 0.35
N TYR A 539 -5.93 10.13 -0.35
CA TYR A 539 -7.21 10.10 -1.06
C TYR A 539 -8.38 10.39 -0.11
N ARG A 540 -8.41 9.78 1.09
CA ARG A 540 -9.44 10.06 2.11
C ARG A 540 -9.39 11.47 2.64
N ARG A 541 -8.19 12.01 2.87
CA ARG A 541 -7.99 13.40 3.29
C ARG A 541 -8.52 14.36 2.23
N GLU A 542 -8.25 14.08 0.96
CA GLU A 542 -8.78 14.85 -0.16
C GLU A 542 -10.32 14.75 -0.22
N GLN A 543 -10.91 13.56 -0.08
CA GLN A 543 -12.37 13.41 -0.03
C GLN A 543 -13.00 14.15 1.16
N ARG A 544 -12.40 14.08 2.35
CA ARG A 544 -12.85 14.85 3.53
C ARG A 544 -12.75 16.35 3.30
N LYS A 545 -11.67 16.81 2.66
CA LYS A 545 -11.50 18.21 2.27
C LYS A 545 -12.59 18.65 1.30
N ILE A 546 -12.86 17.89 0.24
CA ILE A 546 -13.93 18.16 -0.72
C ILE A 546 -15.31 18.23 -0.03
N LEU A 547 -15.59 17.32 0.91
CA LEU A 547 -16.84 17.34 1.68
C LEU A 547 -16.93 18.57 2.57
N SER A 548 -15.86 18.91 3.28
CA SER A 548 -15.79 20.10 4.14
C SER A 548 -15.93 21.39 3.33
N ASP A 549 -15.27 21.50 2.18
CA ASP A 549 -15.35 22.67 1.31
C ASP A 549 -16.77 22.84 0.74
N ARG A 550 -17.45 21.75 0.41
CA ARG A 550 -18.88 21.78 0.02
C ARG A 550 -19.79 22.21 1.16
N GLU A 551 -19.51 21.78 2.38
CA GLU A 551 -20.30 22.16 3.56
C GLU A 551 -20.11 23.63 3.90
N LYS A 552 -18.88 24.14 3.84
CA LYS A 552 -18.59 25.58 3.93
C LYS A 552 -19.31 26.38 2.86
N ALA A 553 -19.35 25.89 1.61
CA ALA A 553 -20.09 26.55 0.54
C ALA A 553 -21.60 26.57 0.82
N ARG A 554 -22.16 25.52 1.43
CA ARG A 554 -23.58 25.51 1.85
C ARG A 554 -23.81 26.51 2.98
N GLU A 555 -22.94 26.53 3.98
CA GLU A 555 -23.04 27.48 5.11
C GLU A 555 -22.94 28.93 4.63
N ALA A 556 -22.02 29.25 3.71
CA ALA A 556 -21.90 30.58 3.12
C ALA A 556 -23.14 31.01 2.32
N LEU A 557 -23.95 30.06 1.84
CA LEU A 557 -25.20 30.32 1.14
C LEU A 557 -26.42 30.36 2.07
N ARG A 558 -26.29 29.96 3.34
CA ARG A 558 -27.38 30.07 4.32
C ARG A 558 -27.65 31.54 4.62
N GLY A 559 -28.93 31.91 4.66
CA GLY A 559 -29.35 33.30 4.78
C GLY A 559 -29.16 34.14 3.50
N VAL A 560 -28.29 33.72 2.58
CA VAL A 560 -28.21 34.31 1.23
C VAL A 560 -29.37 33.80 0.39
N LEU A 561 -29.61 32.49 0.34
CA LEU A 561 -30.72 31.89 -0.42
C LEU A 561 -32.02 31.86 0.41
N SER A 562 -33.17 31.95 -0.27
CA SER A 562 -34.50 31.88 0.36
C SER A 562 -34.92 30.46 0.75
N HIS A 563 -34.05 29.47 0.58
CA HIS A 563 -34.26 28.07 0.93
C HIS A 563 -32.96 27.44 1.45
N GLU A 564 -33.06 26.27 2.08
CA GLU A 564 -31.89 25.52 2.52
C GLU A 564 -30.97 25.23 1.31
N PRO A 565 -29.67 25.60 1.36
CA PRO A 565 -28.78 25.44 0.21
C PRO A 565 -28.64 23.97 -0.20
N THR A 566 -28.95 23.67 -1.45
CA THR A 566 -28.85 22.31 -2.00
C THR A 566 -27.43 21.99 -2.46
N ARG A 567 -27.19 20.73 -2.83
CA ARG A 567 -25.92 20.33 -3.46
C ARG A 567 -25.66 21.07 -4.79
N ARG A 568 -26.72 21.46 -5.51
CA ARG A 568 -26.63 22.21 -6.75
C ARG A 568 -26.16 23.64 -6.49
N ASP A 569 -26.66 24.28 -5.44
CA ASP A 569 -26.32 25.67 -5.10
C ASP A 569 -24.88 25.79 -4.62
N ALA A 570 -24.43 24.86 -3.78
CA ALA A 570 -23.02 24.78 -3.37
C ALA A 570 -22.07 24.67 -4.57
N ARG A 571 -22.49 23.92 -5.61
CA ARG A 571 -21.70 23.79 -6.84
C ARG A 571 -21.76 25.07 -7.68
N ARG A 572 -22.92 25.72 -7.83
CA ARG A 572 -23.02 27.04 -8.49
C ARG A 572 -22.08 28.05 -7.86
N HIS A 573 -22.08 28.14 -6.53
CA HIS A 573 -21.19 29.00 -5.78
C HIS A 573 -19.71 28.68 -6.06
N GLU A 574 -19.32 27.40 -6.11
CA GLU A 574 -17.95 27.00 -6.47
C GLU A 574 -17.53 27.52 -7.87
N TYR A 575 -18.38 27.39 -8.88
CA TYR A 575 -18.07 27.86 -10.24
C TYR A 575 -18.05 29.38 -10.35
N VAL A 576 -18.97 30.08 -9.68
CA VAL A 576 -18.97 31.55 -9.61
C VAL A 576 -17.66 32.06 -9.02
N GLN A 577 -17.22 31.48 -7.90
CA GLN A 577 -15.95 31.86 -7.25
C GLN A 577 -14.75 31.60 -8.16
N ARG A 578 -14.69 30.43 -8.83
CA ARG A 578 -13.65 30.09 -9.80
C ARG A 578 -13.58 31.09 -10.96
N GLN A 579 -14.72 31.67 -11.34
CA GLN A 579 -14.84 32.55 -12.49
C GLN A 579 -14.80 34.03 -12.11
N ASN A 580 -14.30 34.37 -10.92
CA ASN A 580 -14.22 35.75 -10.42
C ASN A 580 -15.57 36.46 -10.45
N SER A 581 -16.67 35.73 -10.19
CA SER A 581 -18.05 36.24 -10.24
C SER A 581 -18.45 36.82 -11.60
N GLN A 582 -17.88 36.32 -12.69
CA GLN A 582 -18.19 36.74 -14.07
C GLN A 582 -18.77 35.60 -14.89
N CYS A 583 -19.73 35.94 -15.75
CA CYS A 583 -20.24 35.04 -16.78
C CYS A 583 -19.10 34.61 -17.70
N ALA A 584 -18.92 33.30 -17.87
CA ALA A 584 -17.85 32.77 -18.73
C ALA A 584 -17.98 33.26 -20.19
N TYR A 585 -19.21 33.52 -20.65
CA TYR A 585 -19.49 33.85 -22.06
C TYR A 585 -19.51 35.34 -22.38
N CYS A 586 -20.04 36.20 -21.50
CA CYS A 586 -20.16 37.64 -21.78
C CYS A 586 -19.48 38.54 -20.75
N GLY A 587 -18.88 37.98 -19.69
CA GLY A 587 -18.20 38.75 -18.65
C GLY A 587 -19.09 39.48 -17.64
N THR A 588 -20.42 39.54 -17.84
CA THR A 588 -21.35 40.17 -16.89
C THR A 588 -21.23 39.56 -15.50
N THR A 589 -21.31 40.38 -14.45
CA THR A 589 -21.27 39.95 -13.06
C THR A 589 -22.41 38.99 -12.75
N ILE A 590 -22.09 37.86 -12.11
CA ILE A 590 -23.02 36.82 -11.69
C ILE A 590 -22.69 36.39 -10.26
N ASP A 591 -23.71 35.94 -9.53
CA ASP A 591 -23.60 35.33 -8.21
C ASP A 591 -24.28 33.95 -8.19
N ALA A 592 -24.32 33.30 -7.03
CA ALA A 592 -24.93 31.98 -6.91
C ALA A 592 -26.46 31.96 -7.16
N LYS A 593 -27.14 33.11 -7.11
CA LYS A 593 -28.59 33.25 -7.37
C LYS A 593 -28.89 33.51 -8.84
N SER A 594 -28.06 34.33 -9.49
CA SER A 594 -28.25 34.84 -10.85
C SER A 594 -27.56 34.00 -11.92
N CYS A 595 -26.65 33.10 -11.53
CA CYS A 595 -25.98 32.21 -12.47
C CYS A 595 -26.78 30.94 -12.79
N GLU A 596 -26.57 30.47 -14.01
CA GLU A 596 -26.91 29.11 -14.43
C GLU A 596 -25.62 28.37 -14.77
N LEU A 597 -25.62 27.04 -14.59
CA LEU A 597 -24.51 26.22 -15.06
C LEU A 597 -24.85 25.76 -16.48
N ASP A 598 -23.99 26.05 -17.44
CA ASP A 598 -24.14 25.62 -18.83
C ASP A 598 -23.01 24.67 -19.25
N HIS A 599 -23.31 23.82 -20.23
CA HIS A 599 -22.35 23.00 -20.93
C HIS A 599 -21.85 23.73 -22.17
N ILE A 600 -20.54 24.02 -22.21
CA ILE A 600 -19.89 24.66 -23.36
C ILE A 600 -20.22 23.92 -24.66
N VAL A 601 -20.10 22.59 -24.63
CA VAL A 601 -20.60 21.69 -25.67
C VAL A 601 -21.88 21.01 -25.14
N PRO A 602 -23.04 21.23 -25.79
CA PRO A 602 -24.35 20.80 -25.32
C PRO A 602 -24.54 19.28 -25.39
N ARG A 603 -25.51 18.79 -24.64
CA ARG A 603 -25.85 17.36 -24.51
C ARG A 603 -26.48 16.74 -25.75
N ALA A 604 -27.29 17.50 -26.51
CA ALA A 604 -27.90 17.02 -27.74
C ALA A 604 -26.83 16.45 -28.70
N GLY A 605 -25.65 17.07 -28.61
CA GLY A 605 -24.42 16.62 -29.22
C GLY A 605 -23.44 15.95 -28.30
N GLY A 606 -23.81 14.94 -27.50
CA GLY A 606 -22.84 14.08 -26.80
C GLY A 606 -22.06 14.68 -25.61
N GLY A 607 -22.24 15.96 -25.28
CA GLY A 607 -21.44 16.67 -24.27
C GLY A 607 -21.46 16.06 -22.86
N ALA A 608 -20.30 15.76 -22.28
CA ALA A 608 -20.19 15.20 -20.92
C ALA A 608 -20.23 16.26 -19.81
N SER A 609 -20.78 15.93 -18.64
CA SER A 609 -20.81 16.79 -17.43
C SER A 609 -19.47 16.86 -16.66
N THR A 610 -18.37 17.04 -17.39
CA THR A 610 -17.03 17.19 -16.79
C THR A 610 -16.82 18.60 -16.23
N ARG A 611 -15.84 18.76 -15.34
CA ARG A 611 -15.54 20.08 -14.74
C ARG A 611 -15.05 21.10 -15.77
N ALA A 612 -14.47 20.63 -16.88
CA ALA A 612 -14.00 21.46 -17.99
C ALA A 612 -15.12 21.83 -18.98
N ASN A 613 -16.21 21.07 -19.06
CA ASN A 613 -17.35 21.40 -19.93
C ASN A 613 -18.41 22.27 -19.25
N LEU A 614 -18.40 22.33 -17.92
CA LEU A 614 -19.35 23.12 -17.14
C LEU A 614 -18.78 24.50 -16.83
N VAL A 615 -19.59 25.54 -16.98
CA VAL A 615 -19.27 26.94 -16.62
C VAL A 615 -20.49 27.65 -16.04
N ALA A 616 -20.27 28.63 -15.17
CA ALA A 616 -21.31 29.54 -14.69
C ALA A 616 -21.53 30.66 -15.71
N VAL A 617 -22.78 30.88 -16.09
CA VAL A 617 -23.18 31.86 -17.12
C VAL A 617 -24.40 32.64 -16.65
N CYS A 618 -24.61 33.82 -17.22
CA CYS A 618 -25.84 34.56 -16.99
C CYS A 618 -27.00 33.90 -17.75
N ARG A 619 -28.21 34.04 -17.23
CA ARG A 619 -29.44 33.50 -17.84
C ARG A 619 -29.61 33.90 -19.31
N GLY A 620 -29.27 35.15 -19.65
CA GLY A 620 -29.39 35.66 -21.02
C GLY A 620 -28.49 34.92 -22.02
N CYS A 621 -27.24 34.61 -21.65
CA CYS A 621 -26.35 33.84 -22.52
C CYS A 621 -26.77 32.38 -22.60
N ASN A 622 -27.20 31.77 -21.50
CA ASN A 622 -27.62 30.37 -21.48
C ASN A 622 -28.84 30.14 -22.39
N GLN A 623 -29.84 31.04 -22.30
CA GLN A 623 -31.04 30.97 -23.12
C GLN A 623 -30.76 31.20 -24.62
N ASP A 624 -29.91 32.18 -24.95
CA ASP A 624 -29.57 32.52 -26.34
C ASP A 624 -28.73 31.42 -27.02
N LYS A 625 -27.76 30.84 -26.30
CA LYS A 625 -26.94 29.73 -26.80
C LYS A 625 -27.78 28.48 -27.08
N GLY A 626 -28.70 28.16 -26.16
CA GLY A 626 -29.54 26.98 -26.25
C GLY A 626 -28.72 25.67 -26.38
N ARG A 627 -29.08 24.83 -27.35
CA ARG A 627 -28.48 23.50 -27.55
C ARG A 627 -27.36 23.48 -28.59
N VAL A 628 -26.67 24.60 -28.82
CA VAL A 628 -25.57 24.72 -29.79
C VAL A 628 -24.23 24.81 -29.06
N PRO A 629 -23.12 24.22 -29.58
CA PRO A 629 -21.78 24.44 -29.06
C PRO A 629 -21.44 25.93 -28.95
N PHE A 630 -20.72 26.33 -27.90
CA PHE A 630 -20.41 27.73 -27.65
C PHE A 630 -19.73 28.39 -28.85
N ALA A 631 -18.74 27.79 -29.50
CA ALA A 631 -18.05 28.41 -30.63
C ALA A 631 -18.99 28.70 -31.81
N ALA A 632 -19.87 27.74 -32.14
CA ALA A 632 -20.86 27.89 -33.20
C ALA A 632 -21.98 28.89 -32.87
N TRP A 633 -22.28 29.09 -31.58
CA TRP A 633 -23.16 30.18 -31.14
C TRP A 633 -22.46 31.53 -31.13
N ALA A 634 -21.22 31.60 -30.63
CA ALA A 634 -20.42 32.81 -30.57
C ALA A 634 -20.13 33.37 -31.97
N SER A 635 -20.02 32.53 -33.00
CA SER A 635 -19.83 32.99 -34.39
C SER A 635 -21.07 33.59 -35.04
N ARG A 636 -22.27 33.43 -34.46
CA ARG A 636 -23.54 33.89 -35.04
C ARG A 636 -24.30 34.90 -34.18
N THR A 637 -24.01 34.98 -32.89
CA THR A 637 -24.67 35.93 -31.97
C THR A 637 -24.14 37.35 -32.17
N GLN A 638 -24.99 38.35 -31.95
CA GLN A 638 -24.62 39.78 -31.98
C GLN A 638 -24.48 40.36 -30.56
N ARG A 639 -24.38 39.50 -29.55
CA ARG A 639 -24.34 39.90 -28.15
C ARG A 639 -22.97 40.46 -27.78
N GLU A 640 -22.94 41.64 -27.18
CA GLU A 640 -21.71 42.29 -26.74
C GLU A 640 -20.93 41.45 -25.71
N GLY A 641 -19.60 41.41 -25.88
CA GLY A 641 -18.67 40.67 -25.01
C GLY A 641 -18.65 39.15 -25.20
N VAL A 642 -19.36 38.63 -26.23
CA VAL A 642 -19.42 37.22 -26.58
C VAL A 642 -18.60 36.92 -27.84
N SER A 643 -17.38 36.45 -27.63
CA SER A 643 -16.54 35.85 -28.67
C SER A 643 -15.69 34.72 -28.08
N VAL A 644 -15.14 33.86 -28.96
CA VAL A 644 -14.23 32.78 -28.54
C VAL A 644 -12.99 33.35 -27.84
N ASP A 645 -12.39 34.39 -28.40
CA ASP A 645 -11.17 34.99 -27.85
C ASP A 645 -11.41 35.66 -26.49
N GLU A 646 -12.51 36.40 -26.32
CA GLU A 646 -12.85 37.01 -25.04
C GLU A 646 -13.17 35.96 -23.97
N ALA A 647 -13.86 34.88 -24.33
CA ALA A 647 -14.14 33.79 -23.39
C ALA A 647 -12.83 33.09 -22.97
N ILE A 648 -11.89 32.87 -23.90
CA ILE A 648 -10.57 32.32 -23.59
C ILE A 648 -9.77 33.27 -22.68
N ALA A 649 -9.80 34.58 -22.95
CA ALA A 649 -9.14 35.58 -22.11
C ALA A 649 -9.66 35.53 -20.67
N ARG A 650 -10.98 35.41 -20.48
CA ARG A 650 -11.61 35.22 -19.17
C ARG A 650 -11.11 33.94 -18.48
N VAL A 651 -11.09 32.79 -19.17
CA VAL A 651 -10.61 31.53 -18.60
C VAL A 651 -9.14 31.61 -18.17
N LYS A 652 -8.29 32.28 -18.95
CA LYS A 652 -6.89 32.52 -18.57
C LYS A 652 -6.78 33.35 -17.28
N GLY A 653 -7.72 34.27 -17.04
CA GLY A 653 -7.83 35.08 -15.82
C GLY A 653 -8.39 34.37 -14.58
N TRP A 654 -8.88 33.13 -14.69
CA TRP A 654 -9.39 32.37 -13.52
C TRP A 654 -8.27 31.82 -12.61
N LEU A 655 -7.02 31.81 -13.07
CA LEU A 655 -5.89 31.31 -12.29
C LEU A 655 -5.38 32.41 -11.33
N GLY A 656 -5.48 32.16 -10.02
CA GLY A 656 -4.86 33.01 -9.01
C GLY A 656 -3.35 32.77 -8.86
N ARG A 657 -2.66 33.64 -8.08
CA ARG A 657 -1.26 33.38 -7.67
C ARG A 657 -1.22 32.10 -6.84
N GLY A 658 -0.58 31.05 -7.38
CA GLY A 658 -0.47 29.74 -6.73
C GLY A 658 -1.42 28.66 -7.25
N ALA A 659 -2.07 28.86 -8.41
CA ALA A 659 -2.91 27.83 -9.03
C ALA A 659 -2.14 26.51 -9.26
N ASN A 660 -2.76 25.40 -8.84
CA ASN A 660 -2.14 24.08 -8.91
C ASN A 660 -2.30 23.45 -10.30
N ALA A 661 -1.56 22.38 -10.56
CA ALA A 661 -1.52 21.72 -11.86
C ALA A 661 -2.88 21.20 -12.36
N SER A 662 -3.76 20.78 -11.44
CA SER A 662 -5.11 20.32 -11.76
C SER A 662 -5.96 21.48 -12.29
N GLU A 663 -5.87 22.66 -11.67
CA GLU A 663 -6.59 23.86 -12.11
C GLU A 663 -6.12 24.32 -13.49
N ARG A 664 -4.81 24.32 -13.73
CA ARG A 664 -4.21 24.64 -15.04
C ARG A 664 -4.69 23.67 -16.13
N LYS A 665 -4.70 22.37 -15.83
CA LYS A 665 -5.21 21.33 -16.75
C LYS A 665 -6.68 21.58 -17.10
N ILE A 666 -7.53 21.80 -16.11
CA ILE A 666 -8.97 22.04 -16.33
C ILE A 666 -9.18 23.30 -17.18
N ASN A 667 -8.41 24.37 -16.94
CA ASN A 667 -8.52 25.58 -17.75
C ASN A 667 -8.11 25.34 -19.22
N ARG A 668 -7.05 24.57 -19.48
CA ARG A 668 -6.68 24.14 -20.85
C ARG A 668 -7.81 23.36 -21.52
N GLU A 669 -8.36 22.35 -20.85
CA GLU A 669 -9.51 21.58 -21.35
C GLU A 669 -10.76 22.46 -21.57
N THR A 670 -10.97 23.49 -20.72
CA THR A 670 -12.08 24.45 -20.85
C THR A 670 -11.90 25.33 -22.10
N ILE A 671 -10.69 25.88 -22.31
CA ILE A 671 -10.32 26.67 -23.49
C ILE A 671 -10.55 25.88 -24.76
N GLN A 672 -10.12 24.61 -24.77
CA GLN A 672 -10.33 23.72 -25.91
C GLN A 672 -11.82 23.55 -26.22
N ARG A 673 -12.67 23.31 -25.20
CA ARG A 673 -14.11 23.21 -25.40
C ARG A 673 -14.73 24.50 -25.90
N LEU A 674 -14.22 25.67 -25.50
CA LEU A 674 -14.68 26.97 -26.01
C LEU A 674 -14.36 27.16 -27.49
N ARG A 675 -13.30 26.53 -28.02
CA ARG A 675 -12.96 26.53 -29.45
C ARG A 675 -13.79 25.51 -30.26
N GLN A 676 -14.47 24.59 -29.60
CA GLN A 676 -15.16 23.49 -30.24
C GLN A 676 -16.50 23.96 -30.86
N GLY A 677 -16.58 23.94 -32.19
CA GLY A 677 -17.79 24.28 -32.95
C GLY A 677 -18.74 23.11 -33.21
N GLU A 678 -18.26 21.88 -33.03
CA GLU A 678 -19.02 20.65 -33.26
C GLU A 678 -19.49 20.01 -31.95
N GLU A 679 -20.52 19.19 -32.06
CA GLU A 679 -21.01 18.33 -30.99
C GLU A 679 -19.94 17.28 -30.56
N ASP A 680 -19.96 16.82 -29.31
CA ASP A 680 -19.22 15.62 -28.85
C ASP A 680 -19.84 14.35 -29.49
N GLU A 681 -19.05 13.28 -29.66
CA GLU A 681 -19.57 11.98 -30.11
C GLU A 681 -20.43 11.31 -29.02
N PRO A 682 -21.37 10.43 -29.40
CA PRO A 682 -22.07 9.59 -28.44
C PRO A 682 -21.08 8.80 -27.56
N LEU A 683 -21.44 8.59 -26.30
CA LEU A 683 -20.62 7.78 -25.38
C LEU A 683 -20.36 6.40 -25.98
N ASP A 684 -19.07 6.09 -26.14
CA ASP A 684 -18.55 4.87 -26.75
C ASP A 684 -18.17 3.82 -25.68
N GLU A 685 -17.68 2.67 -26.16
CA GLU A 685 -17.28 1.51 -25.37
C GLU A 685 -16.25 1.89 -24.27
N ARG A 686 -15.31 2.80 -24.62
CA ARG A 686 -14.20 3.27 -23.77
C ARG A 686 -14.66 4.08 -22.56
N SER A 687 -15.88 4.63 -22.62
CA SER A 687 -16.46 5.46 -21.56
C SER A 687 -16.89 4.63 -20.34
N MET A 688 -17.09 3.32 -20.51
CA MET A 688 -17.54 2.40 -19.46
C MET A 688 -16.41 1.59 -18.82
N GLU A 689 -15.39 1.26 -19.60
CA GLU A 689 -14.27 0.44 -19.15
C GLU A 689 -13.38 1.20 -18.16
N SER A 690 -12.87 0.49 -17.15
CA SER A 690 -11.91 1.07 -16.22
C SER A 690 -10.56 1.21 -16.91
N THR A 691 -10.12 2.44 -17.20
CA THR A 691 -8.79 2.71 -17.76
C THR A 691 -7.66 2.60 -16.72
N ALA A 692 -8.00 2.34 -15.46
CA ALA A 692 -7.04 2.21 -14.38
C ALA A 692 -6.09 1.02 -14.66
N TYR A 693 -4.78 1.28 -14.59
CA TYR A 693 -3.75 0.26 -14.84
C TYR A 693 -3.99 -1.04 -14.07
N ALA A 694 -4.33 -0.95 -12.79
CA ALA A 694 -4.56 -2.13 -11.95
C ALA A 694 -5.80 -2.95 -12.39
N ALA A 695 -6.82 -2.30 -12.94
CA ALA A 695 -8.00 -2.98 -13.46
C ALA A 695 -7.67 -3.74 -14.76
N ARG A 696 -6.87 -3.13 -15.66
CA ARG A 696 -6.36 -3.79 -16.87
C ARG A 696 -5.47 -4.98 -16.53
N ALA A 697 -4.50 -4.78 -15.65
CA ALA A 697 -3.59 -5.85 -15.21
C ALA A 697 -4.35 -7.02 -14.56
N LEU A 698 -5.43 -6.76 -13.82
CA LEU A 698 -6.27 -7.80 -13.25
C LEU A 698 -7.05 -8.56 -14.33
N ARG A 699 -7.67 -7.85 -15.27
CA ARG A 699 -8.38 -8.45 -16.42
C ARG A 699 -7.47 -9.35 -17.23
N GLU A 700 -6.27 -8.89 -17.57
CA GLU A 700 -5.29 -9.65 -18.35
C GLU A 700 -4.88 -10.95 -17.62
N ARG A 701 -4.66 -10.90 -16.31
CA ARG A 701 -4.35 -12.07 -15.49
C ARG A 701 -5.51 -13.07 -15.44
N ILE A 702 -6.75 -12.58 -15.33
CA ILE A 702 -7.96 -13.43 -15.35
C ILE A 702 -8.15 -14.04 -16.74
N GLN A 703 -8.03 -13.24 -17.80
CA GLN A 703 -8.13 -13.71 -19.19
C GLN A 703 -7.09 -14.79 -19.47
N LYS A 704 -5.85 -14.59 -19.04
CA LYS A 704 -4.81 -15.63 -19.14
C LYS A 704 -5.20 -16.92 -18.42
N PHE A 705 -5.70 -16.83 -17.19
CA PHE A 705 -6.17 -18.01 -16.46
C PHE A 705 -7.27 -18.77 -17.22
N LEU A 706 -8.23 -18.04 -17.79
CA LEU A 706 -9.32 -18.62 -18.58
C LEU A 706 -8.80 -19.26 -19.88
N THR A 707 -7.89 -18.61 -20.59
CA THR A 707 -7.27 -19.14 -21.81
C THR A 707 -6.45 -20.39 -21.52
N ASP A 708 -5.61 -20.38 -20.47
CA ASP A 708 -4.82 -21.55 -20.07
C ASP A 708 -5.72 -22.73 -19.69
N ALA A 709 -6.83 -22.47 -18.98
CA ALA A 709 -7.80 -23.50 -18.59
C ALA A 709 -8.58 -24.04 -19.81
N ALA A 710 -8.99 -23.18 -20.74
CA ALA A 710 -9.70 -23.55 -21.96
C ALA A 710 -8.81 -24.36 -22.91
N ALA A 711 -7.53 -24.00 -23.03
CA ALA A 711 -6.56 -24.77 -23.80
C ALA A 711 -6.38 -26.20 -23.26
N GLN A 712 -6.37 -26.39 -21.93
CA GLN A 712 -6.32 -27.72 -21.32
C GLN A 712 -7.57 -28.57 -21.59
N LEU A 713 -8.72 -27.92 -21.78
CA LEU A 713 -10.00 -28.57 -22.02
C LEU A 713 -10.35 -28.70 -23.52
N GLY A 714 -9.58 -28.08 -24.41
CA GLY A 714 -9.84 -28.08 -25.86
C GLY A 714 -11.09 -27.28 -26.27
N VAL A 715 -11.42 -26.21 -25.54
CA VAL A 715 -12.60 -25.36 -25.80
C VAL A 715 -12.22 -23.91 -26.00
N ALA A 716 -13.16 -23.09 -26.50
CA ALA A 716 -12.96 -21.65 -26.62
C ALA A 716 -12.85 -20.98 -25.25
N ALA A 717 -11.94 -20.01 -25.13
CA ALA A 717 -11.71 -19.30 -23.88
C ALA A 717 -12.86 -18.33 -23.58
N PRO A 718 -13.43 -18.36 -22.35
CA PRO A 718 -14.38 -17.35 -21.91
C PRO A 718 -13.77 -15.95 -21.89
N THR A 719 -14.64 -14.93 -21.92
CA THR A 719 -14.21 -13.52 -21.91
C THR A 719 -14.18 -12.94 -20.50
N ALA A 720 -13.20 -12.06 -20.25
CA ALA A 720 -13.13 -11.25 -19.03
C ALA A 720 -13.34 -9.76 -19.34
N ASN A 721 -14.32 -9.10 -18.68
CA ASN A 721 -14.63 -7.67 -18.88
C ASN A 721 -14.51 -6.85 -17.61
N VAL A 722 -14.25 -5.55 -17.76
CA VAL A 722 -14.07 -4.62 -16.64
C VAL A 722 -15.02 -3.44 -16.72
N TYR A 723 -15.78 -3.22 -15.66
CA TYR A 723 -16.71 -2.11 -15.53
C TYR A 723 -16.28 -1.12 -14.44
N ARG A 724 -16.57 0.17 -14.64
CA ARG A 724 -16.45 1.19 -13.60
C ARG A 724 -17.56 1.04 -12.56
N GLY A 725 -17.26 1.29 -11.30
CA GLY A 725 -18.29 1.18 -10.24
C GLY A 725 -19.47 2.14 -10.34
N SER A 726 -19.34 3.26 -11.07
CA SER A 726 -20.49 4.10 -11.39
C SER A 726 -21.53 3.38 -12.25
N VAL A 727 -21.08 2.51 -13.18
CA VAL A 727 -21.95 1.73 -14.05
C VAL A 727 -22.68 0.65 -13.26
N VAL A 728 -22.02 -0.03 -12.33
CA VAL A 728 -22.65 -1.04 -11.45
C VAL A 728 -23.67 -0.41 -10.51
N SER A 729 -23.34 0.76 -9.95
CA SER A 729 -24.30 1.56 -9.18
C SER A 729 -25.53 1.96 -10.01
N ALA A 730 -25.34 2.31 -11.28
CA ALA A 730 -26.43 2.58 -12.20
C ALA A 730 -27.25 1.31 -12.51
N ALA A 731 -26.59 0.16 -12.67
CA ALA A 731 -27.21 -1.14 -12.93
C ALA A 731 -28.22 -1.51 -11.83
N ARG A 732 -27.80 -1.43 -10.56
CA ARG A 732 -28.67 -1.77 -9.41
C ARG A 732 -29.92 -0.89 -9.32
N LYS A 733 -29.76 0.41 -9.57
CA LYS A 733 -30.87 1.36 -9.58
C LYS A 733 -31.82 1.13 -10.75
N ALA A 734 -31.27 0.87 -11.94
CA ALA A 734 -32.07 0.73 -13.16
C ALA A 734 -32.82 -0.61 -13.23
N SER A 735 -32.27 -1.67 -12.62
CA SER A 735 -32.92 -2.98 -12.47
C SER A 735 -33.99 -3.00 -11.38
N GLY A 736 -33.91 -2.10 -10.40
CA GLY A 736 -34.80 -2.11 -9.23
C GLY A 736 -34.36 -3.09 -8.13
N ILE A 737 -33.17 -3.67 -8.25
CA ILE A 737 -32.61 -4.60 -7.26
C ILE A 737 -32.44 -3.92 -5.89
N ASP A 738 -32.05 -2.63 -5.86
CA ASP A 738 -31.88 -1.87 -4.61
C ASP A 738 -33.17 -1.85 -3.76
N SER A 739 -34.35 -1.86 -4.39
CA SER A 739 -35.65 -1.91 -3.70
C SER A 739 -36.15 -3.32 -3.38
N MET A 740 -35.51 -4.37 -3.92
CA MET A 740 -35.88 -5.78 -3.66
C MET A 740 -35.04 -6.40 -2.55
N ILE A 741 -33.81 -5.91 -2.37
CA ILE A 741 -32.83 -6.45 -1.43
C ILE A 741 -32.75 -5.57 -0.20
N HIS A 742 -33.22 -6.10 0.93
CA HIS A 742 -33.10 -5.45 2.23
C HIS A 742 -32.03 -6.12 3.07
N LEU A 743 -30.82 -5.54 3.09
CA LEU A 743 -29.82 -5.93 4.07
C LEU A 743 -30.20 -5.30 5.41
N ARG A 744 -30.57 -6.15 6.38
CA ARG A 744 -30.93 -5.76 7.75
C ARG A 744 -32.09 -4.74 7.83
N GLY A 745 -33.06 -4.86 6.93
CA GLY A 745 -34.30 -4.06 6.95
C GLY A 745 -34.15 -2.61 6.48
N LYS A 746 -33.02 -2.22 5.87
CA LYS A 746 -32.87 -0.91 5.23
C LYS A 746 -33.27 -0.97 3.76
N ASP A 747 -33.98 0.05 3.28
CA ASP A 747 -34.46 0.19 1.89
C ASP A 747 -33.38 0.62 0.89
N ILE A 748 -32.16 0.86 1.37
CA ILE A 748 -31.02 1.32 0.57
C ILE A 748 -29.81 0.47 0.94
N LYS A 749 -28.90 0.25 -0.03
CA LYS A 749 -27.57 -0.37 0.18
C LYS A 749 -26.95 0.05 1.51
N ASP A 750 -26.94 -0.87 2.48
CA ASP A 750 -26.29 -0.65 3.76
C ASP A 750 -24.79 -0.92 3.64
N ARG A 751 -23.97 0.14 3.58
CA ARG A 751 -22.51 0.02 3.67
C ARG A 751 -22.04 -0.52 5.03
N GLY A 752 -22.95 -0.58 6.00
CA GLY A 752 -22.77 -1.23 7.29
C GLY A 752 -22.81 -2.75 7.25
N ASP A 753 -23.17 -3.40 6.14
CA ASP A 753 -23.17 -4.85 5.98
C ASP A 753 -22.18 -5.31 4.90
N PHE A 754 -21.17 -6.11 5.25
CA PHE A 754 -20.14 -6.57 4.32
C PHE A 754 -20.67 -7.39 3.14
N ARG A 755 -21.85 -8.02 3.26
CA ARG A 755 -22.44 -8.83 2.18
C ARG A 755 -22.78 -8.02 0.94
N HIS A 756 -22.86 -6.68 1.03
CA HIS A 756 -23.13 -5.82 -0.12
C HIS A 756 -22.12 -6.01 -1.26
N HIS A 757 -20.86 -6.37 -0.97
CA HIS A 757 -19.86 -6.64 -2.00
C HIS A 757 -20.23 -7.88 -2.83
N ALA A 758 -20.68 -8.97 -2.18
CA ALA A 758 -21.16 -10.16 -2.89
C ALA A 758 -22.41 -9.87 -3.72
N VAL A 759 -23.31 -9.00 -3.23
CA VAL A 759 -24.48 -8.53 -3.98
C VAL A 759 -24.06 -7.73 -5.21
N ASP A 760 -23.11 -6.80 -5.06
CA ASP A 760 -22.58 -6.02 -6.19
C ASP A 760 -21.91 -6.96 -7.22
N ALA A 761 -21.12 -7.93 -6.77
CA ALA A 761 -20.53 -8.95 -7.62
C ALA A 761 -21.59 -9.77 -8.37
N ALA A 762 -22.68 -10.17 -7.69
CA ALA A 762 -23.77 -10.89 -8.35
C ALA A 762 -24.40 -10.04 -9.47
N VAL A 763 -24.63 -8.75 -9.24
CA VAL A 763 -25.16 -7.83 -10.26
C VAL A 763 -24.19 -7.64 -11.42
N VAL A 764 -22.89 -7.55 -11.13
CA VAL A 764 -21.82 -7.44 -12.14
C VAL A 764 -21.80 -8.65 -13.06
N SER A 765 -22.12 -9.85 -12.57
CA SER A 765 -22.09 -11.08 -13.39
C SER A 765 -23.03 -11.03 -14.60
N LEU A 766 -24.15 -10.29 -14.52
CA LEU A 766 -25.11 -10.15 -15.63
C LEU A 766 -24.82 -8.98 -16.57
N MET A 767 -23.78 -8.19 -16.29
CA MET A 767 -23.38 -7.10 -17.17
C MET A 767 -22.93 -7.63 -18.53
N ASN A 768 -23.21 -6.86 -19.57
CA ASN A 768 -22.65 -7.03 -20.90
C ASN A 768 -22.38 -5.66 -21.53
N HIS A 769 -21.80 -5.65 -22.72
CA HIS A 769 -21.40 -4.43 -23.41
C HIS A 769 -22.59 -3.48 -23.67
N ALA A 770 -23.64 -3.97 -24.33
CA ALA A 770 -24.87 -3.25 -24.65
C ALA A 770 -25.49 -2.57 -23.42
N VAL A 771 -25.66 -3.33 -22.35
CA VAL A 771 -26.26 -2.87 -21.09
C VAL A 771 -25.39 -1.82 -20.42
N GLY A 772 -24.07 -2.04 -20.38
CA GLY A 772 -23.13 -1.06 -19.87
C GLY A 772 -23.31 0.29 -20.55
N GLN A 773 -23.47 0.29 -21.89
CA GLN A 773 -23.49 1.52 -22.68
C GLN A 773 -24.74 2.33 -22.35
N VAL A 774 -25.89 1.66 -22.35
CA VAL A 774 -27.16 2.25 -21.95
C VAL A 774 -27.09 2.80 -20.52
N LEU A 775 -26.47 2.07 -19.58
CA LEU A 775 -26.34 2.51 -18.19
C LEU A 775 -25.42 3.72 -18.02
N ALA A 776 -24.29 3.77 -18.75
CA ALA A 776 -23.38 4.90 -18.72
C ALA A 776 -24.02 6.16 -19.32
N ILE A 777 -24.77 6.01 -20.42
CA ILE A 777 -25.58 7.08 -21.01
C ILE A 777 -26.61 7.56 -20.00
N ARG A 778 -27.41 6.66 -19.43
CA ARG A 778 -28.43 7.00 -18.42
C ARG A 778 -27.84 7.71 -17.20
N ASP A 779 -26.71 7.26 -16.67
CA ASP A 779 -26.07 7.90 -15.51
C ASP A 779 -25.53 9.29 -15.84
N ASN A 780 -24.88 9.45 -17.00
CA ASN A 780 -24.43 10.75 -17.49
C ASN A 780 -25.62 11.71 -17.66
N MET A 781 -26.68 11.24 -18.30
CA MET A 781 -27.94 11.96 -18.51
C MET A 781 -28.58 12.43 -17.19
N ARG A 782 -28.68 11.54 -16.20
CA ARG A 782 -29.23 11.85 -14.88
C ARG A 782 -28.38 12.86 -14.11
N ASN A 783 -27.07 12.64 -14.05
CA ASN A 783 -26.15 13.53 -13.35
C ASN A 783 -26.21 14.94 -13.97
N THR A 784 -26.29 15.01 -15.30
CA THR A 784 -26.40 16.27 -16.05
C THR A 784 -27.70 17.00 -15.71
N ALA A 785 -28.85 16.33 -15.86
CA ALA A 785 -30.18 16.85 -15.52
C ALA A 785 -30.24 17.45 -14.11
N PHE A 786 -29.60 16.80 -13.14
CA PHE A 786 -29.50 17.31 -11.77
C PHE A 786 -28.75 18.66 -11.68
N TRP A 787 -27.68 18.86 -12.45
CA TRP A 787 -26.89 20.10 -12.41
C TRP A 787 -27.54 21.26 -13.17
N VAL A 788 -28.18 20.99 -14.31
CA VAL A 788 -28.87 22.00 -15.12
C VAL A 788 -30.33 22.22 -14.74
N GLY A 789 -30.91 21.35 -13.91
CA GLY A 789 -32.29 21.46 -13.43
C GLY A 789 -33.35 21.00 -14.44
N GLU A 790 -32.98 20.16 -15.39
CA GLU A 790 -33.87 19.63 -16.43
C GLU A 790 -34.55 18.34 -15.93
N GLN A 791 -35.87 18.18 -16.11
CA GLN A 791 -36.61 17.03 -15.57
C GLN A 791 -36.79 15.86 -16.57
N GLU A 792 -36.77 16.10 -17.89
CA GLU A 792 -37.13 15.10 -18.91
C GLU A 792 -36.00 14.16 -19.38
N TRP A 793 -35.05 13.81 -18.52
CA TRP A 793 -33.90 12.98 -18.93
C TRP A 793 -34.26 11.52 -19.23
N GLU A 794 -35.33 10.99 -18.64
CA GLU A 794 -35.75 9.59 -18.78
C GLU A 794 -36.28 9.22 -20.16
N LYS A 795 -36.81 10.20 -20.92
CA LYS A 795 -37.28 10.00 -22.29
C LYS A 795 -36.15 10.06 -23.32
N GLY A 796 -35.02 10.68 -22.98
CA GLY A 796 -33.94 10.98 -23.91
C GLY A 796 -33.11 9.78 -24.35
N TRP A 797 -32.87 8.79 -23.47
CA TRP A 797 -32.09 7.60 -23.82
C TRP A 797 -32.85 6.63 -24.73
N GLN A 798 -34.19 6.73 -24.77
CA GLN A 798 -35.07 5.88 -25.58
C GLN A 798 -34.90 6.09 -27.09
N ARG A 799 -34.21 7.16 -27.52
CA ARG A 799 -33.95 7.49 -28.93
C ARG A 799 -32.83 6.66 -29.57
N LEU A 800 -32.09 5.88 -28.79
CA LEU A 800 -31.06 4.95 -29.27
C LEU A 800 -31.74 3.61 -29.60
N TYR A 801 -32.35 3.53 -30.79
CA TYR A 801 -33.30 2.48 -31.19
C TYR A 801 -32.71 1.05 -31.32
N GLY A 802 -31.39 0.84 -31.20
CA GLY A 802 -30.74 -0.47 -31.35
C GLY A 802 -30.53 -1.29 -30.07
N GLU A 803 -30.23 -0.65 -28.93
CA GLU A 803 -29.82 -1.35 -27.69
C GLU A 803 -30.93 -1.45 -26.63
N ARG A 804 -32.12 -0.94 -26.96
CA ARG A 804 -33.27 -0.90 -26.04
C ARG A 804 -33.77 -2.29 -25.67
N GLN A 805 -33.84 -3.20 -26.64
CA GLN A 805 -34.34 -4.56 -26.40
C GLN A 805 -33.39 -5.34 -25.48
N SER A 806 -32.09 -5.35 -25.78
CA SER A 806 -31.04 -5.93 -24.95
C SER A 806 -31.10 -5.44 -23.50
N PHE A 807 -31.33 -4.14 -23.30
CA PHE A 807 -31.48 -3.55 -21.97
C PHE A 807 -32.76 -4.00 -21.24
N LEU A 808 -33.89 -4.10 -21.95
CA LEU A 808 -35.16 -4.55 -21.35
C LEU A 808 -35.10 -6.04 -20.97
N GLU A 809 -34.54 -6.89 -21.82
CA GLU A 809 -34.30 -8.30 -21.53
C GLU A 809 -33.36 -8.47 -20.33
N TRP A 810 -32.25 -7.72 -20.32
CA TRP A 810 -31.35 -7.69 -19.17
C TRP A 810 -32.07 -7.23 -17.90
N LYS A 811 -32.94 -6.23 -17.98
CA LYS A 811 -33.69 -5.74 -16.82
C LYS A 811 -34.56 -6.85 -16.21
N LEU A 812 -35.24 -7.65 -17.03
CA LEU A 812 -36.03 -8.79 -16.55
C LEU A 812 -35.15 -9.85 -15.88
N ARG A 813 -34.01 -10.21 -16.52
CA ARG A 813 -33.02 -11.13 -15.93
C ARG A 813 -32.46 -10.60 -14.60
N ALA A 814 -32.18 -9.31 -14.51
CA ALA A 814 -31.68 -8.65 -13.31
C ALA A 814 -32.74 -8.59 -12.19
N GLN A 815 -34.03 -8.41 -12.53
CA GLN A 815 -35.11 -8.49 -11.55
C GLN A 815 -35.23 -9.91 -10.98
N ARG A 816 -35.14 -10.94 -11.84
CA ARG A 816 -35.08 -12.34 -11.40
C ARG A 816 -33.87 -12.59 -10.51
N LEU A 817 -32.71 -12.03 -10.84
CA LEU A 817 -31.54 -12.09 -9.96
C LEU A 817 -31.82 -11.46 -8.59
N GLY A 818 -32.52 -10.33 -8.54
CA GLY A 818 -32.93 -9.67 -7.30
C GLY A 818 -33.73 -10.60 -6.38
N GLU A 819 -34.62 -11.41 -6.93
CA GLU A 819 -35.38 -12.43 -6.19
C GLU A 819 -34.47 -13.52 -5.62
N VAL A 820 -33.59 -14.07 -6.46
CA VAL A 820 -32.63 -15.11 -6.05
C VAL A 820 -31.71 -14.59 -4.93
N ILE A 821 -31.21 -13.35 -5.03
CA ILE A 821 -30.35 -12.76 -4.00
C ILE A 821 -31.15 -12.52 -2.71
N ARG A 822 -32.38 -12.03 -2.81
CA ARG A 822 -33.26 -11.82 -1.64
C ARG A 822 -33.46 -13.13 -0.87
N ASP A 823 -33.72 -14.22 -1.59
CA ASP A 823 -33.95 -15.53 -0.99
C ASP A 823 -32.65 -16.07 -0.35
N ALA A 824 -31.51 -15.90 -1.03
CA ALA A 824 -30.19 -16.24 -0.47
C ALA A 824 -29.83 -15.43 0.81
N ILE A 825 -30.23 -14.15 0.89
CA ILE A 825 -30.04 -13.33 2.10
C ILE A 825 -30.92 -13.85 3.24
N ARG A 826 -32.18 -14.22 2.95
CA ARG A 826 -33.11 -14.78 3.94
C ARG A 826 -32.60 -16.11 4.49
N ASN A 827 -31.95 -16.92 3.65
CA ASN A 827 -31.40 -18.23 4.00
C ASN A 827 -29.96 -18.19 4.56
N ASP A 828 -29.36 -17.00 4.74
CA ASP A 828 -27.95 -16.84 5.19
C ASP A 828 -26.92 -17.56 4.29
N GLU A 829 -27.16 -17.61 2.98
CA GLU A 829 -26.31 -18.29 2.00
C GLU A 829 -25.13 -17.42 1.51
N ILE A 830 -25.20 -16.10 1.71
CA ILE A 830 -24.13 -15.16 1.33
C ILE A 830 -23.05 -15.10 2.42
N ALA A 831 -21.91 -15.75 2.16
CA ALA A 831 -20.85 -15.87 3.14
C ALA A 831 -19.98 -14.59 3.25
N VAL A 832 -19.41 -14.35 4.43
CA VAL A 832 -18.33 -13.38 4.62
C VAL A 832 -17.12 -14.12 5.19
N ILE A 833 -15.97 -14.04 4.52
CA ILE A 833 -14.79 -14.85 4.85
C ILE A 833 -13.67 -13.95 5.34
N ASN A 834 -13.07 -14.32 6.47
CA ASN A 834 -11.81 -13.76 6.94
C ASN A 834 -10.66 -14.75 6.69
N PRO A 835 -9.54 -14.33 6.07
CA PRO A 835 -8.40 -15.21 5.87
C PRO A 835 -7.69 -15.51 7.20
N LEU A 836 -7.36 -16.78 7.40
CA LEU A 836 -6.64 -17.25 8.59
C LEU A 836 -5.12 -17.21 8.38
N ARG A 837 -4.39 -16.86 9.44
CA ARG A 837 -2.92 -16.94 9.45
C ARG A 837 -2.44 -18.06 10.35
N LEU A 838 -2.07 -19.18 9.73
CA LEU A 838 -1.63 -20.39 10.44
C LEU A 838 -0.13 -20.67 10.25
N GLY A 839 0.59 -19.81 9.53
CA GLY A 839 2.04 -19.89 9.42
C GLY A 839 2.72 -19.43 10.71
N ARG A 840 3.94 -19.91 10.97
CA ARG A 840 4.72 -19.61 12.20
C ARG A 840 4.89 -18.11 12.50
N ASN A 841 4.81 -17.26 11.48
CA ASN A 841 5.00 -15.81 11.59
C ASN A 841 3.66 -15.07 11.45
N VAL A 842 3.03 -14.73 12.58
CA VAL A 842 1.74 -14.01 12.60
C VAL A 842 1.88 -12.52 12.95
N GLY A 843 3.04 -12.08 13.44
CA GLY A 843 3.27 -10.69 13.86
C GLY A 843 4.59 -10.54 14.65
N PRO A 844 4.78 -9.39 15.33
CA PRO A 844 5.88 -9.19 16.25
C PRO A 844 5.88 -10.26 17.35
N VAL A 845 7.05 -10.86 17.57
CA VAL A 845 7.31 -11.94 18.54
C VAL A 845 7.21 -11.42 19.98
N HIS A 846 7.71 -10.21 20.22
CA HIS A 846 7.72 -9.52 21.51
C HIS A 846 7.72 -8.01 21.28
N GLU A 847 7.51 -7.22 22.34
CA GLU A 847 7.66 -5.76 22.32
C GLU A 847 9.13 -5.33 22.12
N ASP A 848 9.35 -4.12 21.61
CA ASP A 848 10.69 -3.60 21.35
C ASP A 848 11.45 -3.18 22.63
N THR A 849 10.71 -2.86 23.71
CA THR A 849 11.25 -2.32 24.97
C THR A 849 11.77 -3.43 25.89
N VAL A 850 13.07 -3.43 26.17
CA VAL A 850 13.70 -4.34 27.14
C VAL A 850 13.65 -3.72 28.54
N ARG A 851 13.07 -4.43 29.50
CA ARG A 851 12.99 -4.03 30.91
C ARG A 851 14.01 -4.82 31.74
N THR A 852 14.51 -4.24 32.82
CA THR A 852 15.46 -4.92 33.72
C THR A 852 14.77 -6.08 34.46
N LEU A 853 15.48 -7.20 34.61
CA LEU A 853 15.05 -8.31 35.45
C LEU A 853 15.10 -7.91 36.93
N LYS A 854 14.28 -8.55 37.76
CA LYS A 854 14.36 -8.43 39.21
C LYS A 854 15.06 -9.67 39.77
N SER A 855 15.66 -9.58 40.94
CA SER A 855 16.11 -10.75 41.69
C SER A 855 15.21 -10.98 42.90
N LYS A 856 15.12 -12.24 43.34
CA LYS A 856 14.45 -12.64 44.58
C LYS A 856 15.31 -13.68 45.29
N SER A 857 15.56 -13.44 46.58
CA SER A 857 16.38 -14.33 47.40
C SER A 857 15.72 -15.69 47.64
N LEU A 858 16.52 -16.76 47.62
CA LEU A 858 16.08 -18.13 47.95
C LEU A 858 15.57 -18.25 49.39
N HIS A 859 16.05 -17.40 50.30
CA HIS A 859 15.74 -17.41 51.73
C HIS A 859 14.50 -16.58 52.09
N THR A 860 13.61 -16.35 51.12
CA THR A 860 12.34 -15.62 51.32
C THR A 860 11.17 -16.51 50.99
N GLU A 861 9.96 -16.12 51.41
CA GLU A 861 8.74 -16.84 51.04
C GLU A 861 8.42 -16.67 49.55
N TRP A 862 8.01 -17.76 48.91
CA TRP A 862 7.65 -17.82 47.50
C TRP A 862 6.14 -17.98 47.33
N SER A 863 5.51 -17.02 46.67
CA SER A 863 4.11 -17.12 46.25
C SER A 863 3.98 -17.79 44.88
N ALA A 864 2.79 -18.30 44.54
CA ALA A 864 2.51 -18.84 43.21
C ALA A 864 2.83 -17.84 42.08
N LYS A 865 2.64 -16.53 42.30
CA LYS A 865 2.99 -15.48 41.33
C LYS A 865 4.50 -15.33 41.15
N ASP A 866 5.27 -15.43 42.23
CA ASP A 866 6.73 -15.37 42.16
C ASP A 866 7.27 -16.53 41.32
N VAL A 867 6.72 -17.74 41.51
CA VAL A 867 7.09 -18.92 40.73
C VAL A 867 6.82 -18.70 39.24
N GLN A 868 5.64 -18.20 38.86
CA GLN A 868 5.32 -17.94 37.45
C GLN A 868 6.30 -16.94 36.80
N ARG A 869 6.91 -16.05 37.60
CA ARG A 869 7.86 -15.04 37.14
C ARG A 869 9.31 -15.52 37.07
N ILE A 870 9.64 -16.75 37.48
CA ILE A 870 11.01 -17.28 37.36
C ILE A 870 11.45 -17.31 35.89
N VAL A 871 12.60 -16.70 35.60
CA VAL A 871 13.12 -16.58 34.23
C VAL A 871 13.64 -17.91 33.68
N ASP A 872 14.38 -18.66 34.50
CA ASP A 872 14.98 -19.92 34.08
C ASP A 872 13.93 -21.05 34.02
N PRO A 873 13.71 -21.70 32.85
CA PRO A 873 12.74 -22.78 32.70
C PRO A 873 12.96 -23.98 33.62
N LYS A 874 14.21 -24.35 33.90
CA LYS A 874 14.56 -25.51 34.73
C LYS A 874 14.33 -25.20 36.20
N ILE A 875 14.72 -24.01 36.65
CA ILE A 875 14.47 -23.56 38.03
C ILE A 875 12.96 -23.42 38.26
N TYR A 876 12.22 -22.88 37.29
CA TYR A 876 10.76 -22.81 37.35
C TYR A 876 10.12 -24.17 37.63
N LEU A 877 10.51 -25.21 36.88
CA LEU A 877 9.94 -26.55 37.06
C LEU A 877 10.27 -27.16 38.43
N LEU A 878 11.48 -26.93 38.94
CA LEU A 878 11.90 -27.41 40.26
C LEU A 878 11.07 -26.75 41.37
N VAL A 879 11.00 -25.41 41.35
CA VAL A 879 10.27 -24.64 42.37
C VAL A 879 8.76 -24.89 42.27
N LYS A 880 8.20 -25.00 41.06
CA LYS A 880 6.77 -25.34 40.84
C LYS A 880 6.42 -26.68 41.46
N LYS A 881 7.26 -27.70 41.27
CA LYS A 881 7.04 -29.05 41.80
C LYS A 881 7.07 -29.07 43.33
N GLU A 882 7.96 -28.30 43.94
CA GLU A 882 8.05 -28.23 45.40
C GLU A 882 6.86 -27.52 46.05
N LEU A 883 6.40 -26.43 45.44
CA LEU A 883 5.28 -25.64 45.92
C LEU A 883 3.93 -26.11 45.35
N GLU A 884 3.85 -27.33 44.84
CA GLU A 884 2.62 -27.86 44.26
C GLU A 884 1.56 -28.07 45.35
N GLY A 885 0.35 -27.51 45.15
CA GLY A 885 -0.76 -27.62 46.11
C GLY A 885 -0.75 -26.61 47.26
N THR A 886 0.28 -25.76 47.38
CA THR A 886 0.34 -24.73 48.41
C THR A 886 -0.39 -23.45 47.97
N LYS A 887 -1.15 -22.81 48.88
CA LYS A 887 -1.94 -21.60 48.60
C LYS A 887 -1.32 -20.33 49.18
N ALA A 888 -0.66 -20.44 50.33
CA ALA A 888 0.04 -19.33 50.98
C ALA A 888 1.51 -19.30 50.51
N PRO A 889 2.18 -18.14 50.56
CA PRO A 889 3.63 -18.07 50.40
C PRO A 889 4.33 -19.01 51.38
N GLN A 890 5.36 -19.74 50.92
CA GLN A 890 6.14 -20.67 51.76
C GLN A 890 7.63 -20.57 51.46
N PHE A 891 8.46 -20.91 52.44
CA PHE A 891 9.89 -21.08 52.25
C PHE A 891 10.20 -22.33 51.41
N LEU A 892 11.27 -22.26 50.64
CA LEU A 892 11.82 -23.45 49.97
C LEU A 892 12.57 -24.31 50.98
N SER A 893 12.52 -25.62 50.79
CA SER A 893 13.25 -26.62 51.56
C SER A 893 14.76 -26.37 51.51
N GLU A 894 15.44 -26.62 52.62
CA GLU A 894 16.90 -26.44 52.71
C GLU A 894 17.66 -27.25 51.63
N ALA A 895 17.14 -28.43 51.27
CA ALA A 895 17.69 -29.25 50.21
C ALA A 895 17.63 -28.57 48.83
N LEU A 896 16.48 -27.96 48.47
CA LEU A 896 16.35 -27.22 47.21
C LEU A 896 17.16 -25.91 47.25
N VAL A 897 17.15 -25.19 48.38
CA VAL A 897 17.97 -23.98 48.56
C VAL A 897 19.44 -24.33 48.36
N GLY A 898 19.97 -25.36 49.00
CA GLY A 898 21.36 -25.80 48.82
C GLY A 898 21.69 -26.27 47.40
N ASN A 899 20.73 -26.82 46.65
CA ASN A 899 20.89 -27.15 45.23
C ASN A 899 20.97 -25.87 44.37
N LEU A 900 20.06 -24.93 44.59
CA LEU A 900 19.94 -23.71 43.80
C LEU A 900 21.05 -22.71 44.12
N THR A 901 21.48 -22.57 45.38
CA THR A 901 22.61 -21.72 45.77
C THR A 901 23.88 -22.11 45.02
N ARG A 902 24.14 -23.41 44.81
CA ARG A 902 25.27 -23.88 43.98
C ARG A 902 25.16 -23.52 42.50
N ARG A 903 23.94 -23.26 42.00
CA ARG A 903 23.68 -22.93 40.58
C ARG A 903 23.60 -21.43 40.31
N VAL A 904 23.03 -20.66 41.23
CA VAL A 904 22.69 -19.23 41.02
C VAL A 904 23.16 -18.29 42.13
N GLY A 905 23.89 -18.78 43.14
CA GLY A 905 24.56 -17.92 44.13
C GLY A 905 23.64 -17.29 45.18
N GLY A 906 22.41 -17.79 45.37
CA GLY A 906 21.50 -17.35 46.44
C GLY A 906 20.29 -16.55 45.98
N GLU A 907 20.28 -16.03 44.75
CA GLU A 907 19.16 -15.28 44.18
C GLU A 907 18.68 -15.87 42.83
N ILE A 908 17.38 -15.82 42.60
CA ILE A 908 16.76 -16.21 41.33
C ILE A 908 16.30 -14.96 40.59
N LEU A 909 16.62 -14.88 39.29
CA LEU A 909 16.09 -13.86 38.40
C LEU A 909 14.60 -14.10 38.10
N THR A 910 13.81 -13.04 38.26
CA THR A 910 12.37 -13.00 37.98
C THR A 910 12.03 -11.90 36.96
N PHE A 911 11.00 -12.16 36.17
CA PHE A 911 10.40 -11.16 35.30
C PHE A 911 9.88 -9.98 36.13
N PRO A 912 9.86 -8.75 35.60
CA PRO A 912 9.45 -7.57 36.37
C PRO A 912 7.94 -7.44 36.59
N SER A 913 7.11 -8.16 35.82
CA SER A 913 5.64 -8.12 35.89
C SER A 913 5.01 -9.50 35.70
N ASP A 914 3.70 -9.59 35.93
CA ASP A 914 2.91 -10.83 35.78
C ASP A 914 2.50 -11.11 34.31
N SER A 915 2.88 -10.24 33.35
CA SER A 915 2.61 -10.47 31.94
C SER A 915 3.46 -11.63 31.38
N ALA A 916 3.05 -12.20 30.25
CA ALA A 916 3.83 -13.22 29.56
C ALA A 916 5.10 -12.57 28.97
N GLN A 917 6.28 -12.99 29.41
CA GLN A 917 7.56 -12.34 29.08
C GLN A 917 8.64 -13.33 28.60
N LEU A 918 9.62 -12.83 27.85
CA LEU A 918 10.81 -13.58 27.41
C LEU A 918 12.11 -12.88 27.83
N PRO A 919 13.17 -13.64 28.17
CA PRO A 919 14.49 -13.06 28.41
C PRO A 919 15.17 -12.71 27.09
N VAL A 920 15.57 -11.45 26.93
CA VAL A 920 16.25 -10.95 25.72
C VAL A 920 17.35 -9.97 26.14
N ARG A 921 18.60 -10.25 25.72
CA ARG A 921 19.79 -9.39 25.98
C ARG A 921 19.98 -9.01 27.46
N GLY A 922 19.83 -9.98 28.37
CA GLY A 922 19.98 -9.76 29.82
C GLY A 922 18.80 -9.07 30.51
N GLY A 923 17.78 -8.66 29.77
CA GLY A 923 16.52 -8.11 30.31
C GLY A 923 15.32 -8.97 29.94
N ALA A 924 14.12 -8.40 30.10
CA ALA A 924 12.85 -9.01 29.77
C ALA A 924 12.03 -8.17 28.79
N VAL A 925 11.31 -8.84 27.90
CA VAL A 925 10.37 -8.23 26.95
C VAL A 925 9.02 -8.90 27.08
N GLU A 926 7.92 -8.16 26.94
CA GLU A 926 6.58 -8.75 26.91
C GLU A 926 6.33 -9.45 25.56
N LEU A 927 5.65 -10.60 25.61
CA LEU A 927 5.24 -11.34 24.43
C LEU A 927 4.10 -10.60 23.72
N GLY A 928 4.25 -10.41 22.41
CA GLY A 928 3.32 -9.60 21.62
C GLY A 928 2.16 -10.42 21.06
N SER A 929 2.44 -11.20 20.01
CA SER A 929 1.39 -11.85 19.22
C SER A 929 1.03 -13.25 19.75
N VAL A 930 -0.27 -13.55 19.86
CA VAL A 930 -0.79 -14.91 20.06
C VAL A 930 -1.07 -15.51 18.68
N HIS A 931 -0.51 -16.70 18.40
CA HIS A 931 -0.71 -17.39 17.13
C HIS A 931 -2.10 -18.02 17.04
N HIS A 932 -2.48 -18.78 18.06
CA HIS A 932 -3.77 -19.44 18.17
C HIS A 932 -4.07 -19.71 19.65
N ALA A 933 -5.30 -20.10 19.96
CA ALA A 933 -5.68 -20.67 21.24
C ALA A 933 -6.24 -22.08 21.03
N ARG A 934 -5.76 -23.02 21.82
CA ARG A 934 -6.28 -24.39 21.87
C ARG A 934 -7.44 -24.45 22.82
N ILE A 935 -8.47 -25.21 22.48
CA ILE A 935 -9.66 -25.42 23.31
C ILE A 935 -9.52 -26.79 23.98
N TYR A 936 -9.67 -26.80 25.30
CA TYR A 936 -9.64 -28.00 26.12
C TYR A 936 -10.98 -28.20 26.83
N ALA A 937 -11.36 -29.46 27.00
CA ALA A 937 -12.53 -29.88 27.75
C ALA A 937 -12.18 -30.88 28.85
N TRP A 938 -12.90 -30.84 29.97
CA TRP A 938 -12.81 -31.83 31.05
C TRP A 938 -14.15 -31.95 31.77
N LYS A 939 -14.38 -33.07 32.47
CA LYS A 939 -15.51 -33.23 33.40
C LYS A 939 -15.12 -32.69 34.77
N ASN A 940 -15.93 -31.81 35.35
CA ASN A 940 -15.74 -31.34 36.71
C ASN A 940 -16.18 -32.42 37.73
N LYS A 941 -16.02 -32.14 39.04
CA LYS A 941 -16.40 -33.08 40.11
C LYS A 941 -17.88 -33.50 40.10
N LYS A 942 -18.76 -32.71 39.46
CA LYS A 942 -20.19 -32.99 39.31
C LYS A 942 -20.53 -33.67 37.97
N GLY A 943 -19.53 -34.05 37.18
CA GLY A 943 -19.72 -34.67 35.86
C GLY A 943 -20.05 -33.69 34.73
N ALA A 944 -20.19 -32.39 35.00
CA ALA A 944 -20.48 -31.39 33.98
C ALA A 944 -19.21 -31.06 33.16
N ILE A 945 -19.37 -30.91 31.85
CA ILE A 945 -18.28 -30.54 30.94
C ILE A 945 -17.95 -29.06 31.11
N GLU A 946 -16.69 -28.76 31.39
CA GLU A 946 -16.14 -27.40 31.39
C GLU A 946 -15.17 -27.23 30.21
N LEU A 947 -15.15 -26.00 29.65
CA LEU A 947 -14.26 -25.63 28.54
C LEU A 947 -13.29 -24.53 28.99
N GLY A 948 -12.07 -24.60 28.48
CA GLY A 948 -11.02 -23.62 28.71
C GLY A 948 -10.10 -23.45 27.51
N ILE A 949 -9.27 -22.41 27.53
CA ILE A 949 -8.32 -22.15 26.45
C ILE A 949 -6.88 -22.07 26.94
N LEU A 950 -5.96 -22.49 26.07
CA LEU A 950 -4.52 -22.26 26.20
C LEU A 950 -4.05 -21.42 25.02
N ARG A 951 -3.52 -20.23 25.28
CA ARG A 951 -3.00 -19.32 24.26
C ARG A 951 -1.57 -19.71 23.90
N VAL A 952 -1.27 -19.86 22.62
CA VAL A 952 0.08 -20.17 22.14
C VAL A 952 0.73 -18.89 21.61
N PHE A 953 1.74 -18.39 22.34
CA PHE A 953 2.45 -17.17 21.98
C PHE A 953 3.39 -17.41 20.80
N ALA A 954 3.30 -16.56 19.78
CA ALA A 954 4.11 -16.65 18.57
C ALA A 954 5.61 -16.55 18.88
N GLY A 955 5.97 -15.78 19.92
CA GLY A 955 7.36 -15.57 20.30
C GLY A 955 8.06 -16.79 20.90
N GLU A 956 7.30 -17.77 21.38
CA GLU A 956 7.82 -18.98 21.99
C GLU A 956 7.91 -20.16 21.01
N ILE A 957 7.23 -20.08 19.86
CA ILE A 957 7.09 -21.19 18.90
C ILE A 957 8.44 -21.77 18.47
N ALA A 958 9.44 -20.91 18.20
CA ALA A 958 10.77 -21.36 17.80
C ALA A 958 11.51 -22.12 18.91
N LYS A 959 11.25 -21.78 20.19
CA LYS A 959 11.87 -22.42 21.36
C LYS A 959 11.13 -23.70 21.75
N MET A 960 9.79 -23.70 21.69
CA MET A 960 8.97 -24.87 22.01
C MET A 960 9.10 -25.97 20.96
N TRP A 961 9.13 -25.60 19.67
CA TRP A 961 9.17 -26.55 18.56
C TRP A 961 10.17 -26.12 17.49
N PRO A 962 11.47 -26.38 17.67
CA PRO A 962 12.51 -25.94 16.72
C PRO A 962 12.34 -26.50 15.31
N ASN A 963 11.80 -27.72 15.18
CA ASN A 963 11.53 -28.33 13.89
C ASN A 963 10.37 -27.59 13.16
N PRO A 964 10.61 -27.03 11.96
CA PRO A 964 9.60 -26.26 11.23
C PRO A 964 8.43 -27.11 10.73
N LYS A 965 8.57 -28.44 10.63
CA LYS A 965 7.54 -29.37 10.13
C LYS A 965 6.53 -29.81 11.20
N VAL A 966 6.68 -29.36 12.44
CA VAL A 966 5.76 -29.70 13.54
C VAL A 966 4.40 -29.06 13.31
N ASP A 967 3.32 -29.83 13.51
CA ASP A 967 1.96 -29.28 13.59
C ASP A 967 1.80 -28.46 14.87
N LEU A 968 1.81 -27.13 14.70
CA LEU A 968 1.70 -26.17 15.79
C LEU A 968 0.39 -26.27 16.57
N LEU A 969 -0.66 -26.79 15.94
CA LEU A 969 -2.02 -26.79 16.47
C LEU A 969 -2.26 -27.92 17.47
N THR A 970 -1.43 -28.97 17.42
CA THR A 970 -1.61 -30.19 18.23
C THR A 970 -0.37 -30.57 19.05
N ALA A 971 0.83 -30.15 18.66
CA ALA A 971 2.07 -30.53 19.34
C ALA A 971 2.06 -30.20 20.85
N ALA A 972 2.63 -31.05 21.70
CA ALA A 972 2.63 -30.83 23.16
C ALA A 972 3.26 -29.48 23.53
N VAL A 973 2.55 -28.70 24.36
CA VAL A 973 3.03 -27.38 24.84
C VAL A 973 3.84 -27.61 26.12
N PRO A 974 5.14 -27.26 26.16
CA PRO A 974 5.97 -27.51 27.34
C PRO A 974 5.49 -26.73 28.57
N GLU A 975 5.50 -27.36 29.74
CA GLU A 975 5.08 -26.75 31.01
C GLU A 975 5.83 -25.48 31.40
N TRP A 976 7.11 -25.37 31.01
CA TRP A 976 7.91 -24.19 31.31
C TRP A 976 7.51 -22.95 30.51
N SER A 977 6.76 -23.11 29.41
CA SER A 977 6.41 -22.02 28.50
C SER A 977 5.45 -21.01 29.12
N MET A 978 5.55 -19.74 28.73
CA MET A 978 4.58 -18.72 29.14
C MET A 978 3.17 -19.06 28.68
N SER A 979 3.04 -19.76 27.55
CA SER A 979 1.77 -20.31 27.06
C SER A 979 1.07 -21.23 28.08
N ARG A 980 1.81 -22.01 28.88
CA ARG A 980 1.25 -22.81 30.00
C ARG A 980 1.03 -21.96 31.26
N ARG A 981 1.93 -21.02 31.56
CA ARG A 981 1.83 -20.14 32.74
C ARG A 981 0.67 -19.16 32.71
N ASP A 982 0.20 -18.78 31.52
CA ASP A 982 -0.87 -17.81 31.30
C ASP A 982 -2.29 -18.43 31.33
N VAL A 983 -2.42 -19.73 31.58
CA VAL A 983 -3.70 -20.46 31.57
C VAL A 983 -4.53 -20.16 32.83
N GLN A 984 -5.85 -20.21 32.73
CA GLN A 984 -6.73 -20.08 33.90
C GLN A 984 -6.50 -21.22 34.90
N THR A 985 -6.58 -20.93 36.20
CA THR A 985 -6.28 -21.90 37.28
C THR A 985 -7.02 -23.23 37.14
N LYS A 986 -8.31 -23.22 36.78
CA LYS A 986 -9.09 -24.45 36.57
C LYS A 986 -8.58 -25.27 35.38
N THR A 987 -8.29 -24.61 34.27
CA THR A 987 -7.77 -25.24 33.05
C THR A 987 -6.34 -25.75 33.28
N GLU A 988 -5.51 -25.03 34.03
CA GLU A 988 -4.17 -25.48 34.41
C GLU A 988 -4.24 -26.74 35.28
N ALA A 989 -5.11 -26.77 36.31
CA ALA A 989 -5.31 -27.94 37.15
C ALA A 989 -5.78 -29.17 36.34
N ALA A 990 -6.69 -28.97 35.39
CA ALA A 990 -7.19 -30.05 34.52
C ALA A 990 -6.12 -30.55 33.54
N LEU A 991 -5.25 -29.67 33.04
CA LEU A 991 -4.12 -30.03 32.17
C LEU A 991 -3.05 -30.79 32.95
N SER A 992 -2.67 -30.32 34.14
CA SER A 992 -1.63 -30.95 34.96
C SER A 992 -2.06 -32.29 35.55
N SER A 993 -3.35 -32.48 35.84
CA SER A 993 -3.90 -33.79 36.24
C SER A 993 -4.16 -34.76 35.08
N GLY A 994 -3.93 -34.33 33.83
CA GLY A 994 -4.10 -35.18 32.63
C GLY A 994 -5.55 -35.48 32.24
N ILE A 995 -6.55 -34.88 32.90
CA ILE A 995 -7.98 -35.10 32.61
C ILE A 995 -8.48 -34.25 31.44
N ALA A 996 -7.78 -33.16 31.10
CA ALA A 996 -8.16 -32.27 30.00
C ALA A 996 -7.84 -32.89 28.63
N ARG A 997 -8.81 -32.86 27.72
CA ARG A 997 -8.66 -33.28 26.31
C ARG A 997 -8.77 -32.08 25.38
N GLN A 998 -7.87 -31.98 24.41
CA GLN A 998 -7.96 -30.94 23.39
C GLN A 998 -9.10 -31.29 22.43
N VAL A 999 -10.08 -30.39 22.30
CA VAL A 999 -11.25 -30.56 21.42
C VAL A 999 -11.16 -29.72 20.13
N GLY A 1000 -10.21 -28.79 20.06
CA GLY A 1000 -10.01 -27.97 18.87
C GLY A 1000 -9.12 -26.76 19.10
N TRP A 1001 -9.22 -25.79 18.21
CA TRP A 1001 -8.46 -24.53 18.29
C TRP A 1001 -9.16 -23.40 17.53
N ILE A 1002 -8.85 -22.17 17.94
CA ILE A 1002 -9.28 -20.92 17.31
C ILE A 1002 -8.09 -20.00 17.07
N ALA A 1003 -8.16 -19.17 16.03
CA ALA A 1003 -7.17 -18.16 15.71
C ALA A 1003 -7.87 -16.83 15.35
N PRO A 1004 -7.18 -15.69 15.43
CA PRO A 1004 -7.73 -14.44 14.92
C PRO A 1004 -8.16 -14.58 13.46
N GLY A 1005 -9.36 -14.09 13.15
CA GLY A 1005 -10.02 -14.24 11.86
C GLY A 1005 -11.01 -15.41 11.79
N ASP A 1006 -11.07 -16.27 12.82
CA ASP A 1006 -12.05 -17.35 12.82
C ASP A 1006 -13.49 -16.86 12.79
N GLU A 1007 -14.36 -17.58 12.07
CA GLU A 1007 -15.82 -17.39 12.11
C GLU A 1007 -16.40 -18.24 13.24
N ILE A 1008 -17.29 -17.62 14.00
CA ILE A 1008 -18.03 -18.23 15.10
C ILE A 1008 -19.51 -18.01 14.85
N GLU A 1009 -20.27 -19.10 14.81
CA GLU A 1009 -21.72 -19.09 14.80
C GLU A 1009 -22.22 -19.27 16.24
N VAL A 1010 -23.01 -18.33 16.73
CA VAL A 1010 -23.50 -18.27 18.11
C VAL A 1010 -24.96 -18.69 18.16
N ASP A 1011 -25.30 -19.57 19.10
CA ASP A 1011 -26.70 -19.82 19.46
C ASP A 1011 -27.26 -18.61 20.21
N VAL A 1012 -27.93 -17.72 19.46
CA VAL A 1012 -28.49 -16.48 19.98
C VAL A 1012 -29.55 -16.75 21.05
N SER A 1013 -30.34 -17.82 20.91
CA SER A 1013 -31.42 -18.15 21.84
C SER A 1013 -30.92 -18.44 23.25
N MET A 1014 -29.74 -19.07 23.35
CA MET A 1014 -29.06 -19.33 24.61
C MET A 1014 -28.21 -18.13 25.05
N ALA A 1015 -27.42 -17.54 24.14
CA ALA A 1015 -26.49 -16.47 24.49
C ALA A 1015 -27.19 -15.19 24.95
N ALA A 1016 -28.38 -14.86 24.41
CA ALA A 1016 -29.15 -13.70 24.80
C ALA A 1016 -29.74 -13.77 26.22
N GLN A 1017 -29.75 -14.94 26.86
CA GLN A 1017 -30.19 -15.13 28.26
C GLN A 1017 -29.14 -14.64 29.27
N GLY A 1018 -27.91 -14.34 28.82
CA GLY A 1018 -26.85 -13.79 29.65
C GLY A 1018 -27.17 -12.40 30.20
N LYS A 1019 -26.41 -12.00 31.23
CA LYS A 1019 -26.53 -10.69 31.88
C LYS A 1019 -25.48 -9.67 31.42
N ASP A 1020 -24.59 -10.05 30.51
CA ASP A 1020 -23.51 -9.17 30.04
C ASP A 1020 -23.93 -8.28 28.86
N LYS A 1021 -23.05 -7.35 28.47
CA LYS A 1021 -23.28 -6.46 27.33
C LYS A 1021 -23.48 -7.23 26.02
N PHE A 1022 -22.81 -8.37 25.87
CA PHE A 1022 -22.93 -9.23 24.68
C PHE A 1022 -24.35 -9.79 24.56
N ALA A 1023 -24.89 -10.37 25.63
CA ALA A 1023 -26.26 -10.83 25.68
C ALA A 1023 -27.27 -9.67 25.50
N SER A 1024 -26.98 -8.49 26.07
CA SER A 1024 -27.82 -7.30 25.88
C SER A 1024 -27.89 -6.84 24.43
N PHE A 1025 -26.77 -6.88 23.71
CA PHE A 1025 -26.75 -6.60 22.28
C PHE A 1025 -27.53 -7.66 21.49
N LEU A 1026 -27.36 -8.94 21.82
CA LEU A 1026 -28.09 -10.03 21.13
C LEU A 1026 -29.61 -9.95 21.30
N ARG A 1027 -30.12 -9.38 22.39
CA ARG A 1027 -31.56 -9.15 22.58
C ARG A 1027 -32.13 -8.08 21.66
N SER A 1028 -31.38 -7.02 21.36
CA SER A 1028 -31.83 -5.97 20.45
C SER A 1028 -31.45 -6.25 18.98
N THR A 1029 -30.34 -6.95 18.77
CA THR A 1029 -29.76 -7.26 17.46
C THR A 1029 -29.30 -8.73 17.47
N PRO A 1030 -30.14 -9.68 17.02
CA PRO A 1030 -29.88 -11.12 17.11
C PRO A 1030 -28.82 -11.60 16.09
N GLU A 1031 -27.61 -11.07 16.20
CA GLU A 1031 -26.49 -11.40 15.31
C GLU A 1031 -25.90 -12.76 15.69
N HIS A 1032 -26.00 -13.75 14.80
CA HIS A 1032 -25.46 -15.10 15.03
C HIS A 1032 -24.05 -15.29 14.46
N ARG A 1033 -23.58 -14.46 13.52
CA ARG A 1033 -22.27 -14.59 12.86
C ARG A 1033 -21.23 -13.63 13.43
N TRP A 1034 -20.18 -14.16 14.02
CA TRP A 1034 -19.11 -13.41 14.67
C TRP A 1034 -17.73 -13.81 14.15
N THR A 1035 -16.73 -12.98 14.41
CA THR A 1035 -15.34 -13.31 14.14
C THR A 1035 -14.44 -13.07 15.36
N VAL A 1036 -13.46 -13.95 15.55
CA VAL A 1036 -12.41 -13.78 16.57
C VAL A 1036 -11.49 -12.64 16.15
N SER A 1037 -11.65 -11.47 16.75
CA SER A 1037 -10.78 -10.32 16.51
C SER A 1037 -9.50 -10.30 17.35
N GLY A 1038 -9.43 -11.10 18.43
CA GLY A 1038 -8.19 -11.23 19.20
C GLY A 1038 -8.27 -12.15 20.42
N LEU A 1039 -7.10 -12.63 20.85
CA LEU A 1039 -6.92 -13.55 21.98
C LEU A 1039 -6.22 -12.82 23.14
N LYS A 1040 -6.95 -11.95 23.84
CA LYS A 1040 -6.38 -10.93 24.75
C LYS A 1040 -5.82 -11.51 26.05
N MET A 1041 -6.54 -12.41 26.69
CA MET A 1041 -6.14 -13.14 27.91
C MET A 1041 -6.72 -14.54 27.86
N SER A 1042 -6.22 -15.47 28.68
CA SER A 1042 -6.84 -16.81 28.84
C SER A 1042 -8.29 -16.78 29.32
N ARG A 1043 -8.74 -15.64 29.87
CA ARG A 1043 -10.11 -15.37 30.33
C ARG A 1043 -10.92 -14.42 29.46
N ILE A 1044 -10.33 -13.85 28.42
CA ILE A 1044 -11.03 -12.89 27.54
C ILE A 1044 -10.62 -13.12 26.09
N ILE A 1045 -11.59 -13.49 25.27
CA ILE A 1045 -11.49 -13.42 23.81
C ILE A 1045 -12.24 -12.19 23.32
N SER A 1046 -11.75 -11.65 22.22
CA SER A 1046 -12.31 -10.48 21.58
C SER A 1046 -13.04 -10.91 20.32
N LEU A 1047 -14.32 -10.57 20.21
CA LEU A 1047 -15.19 -10.86 19.08
C LEU A 1047 -15.64 -9.57 18.39
N ARG A 1048 -16.00 -9.67 17.11
CA ARG A 1048 -16.70 -8.64 16.33
C ARG A 1048 -17.81 -9.29 15.51
N PRO A 1049 -18.93 -8.60 15.26
CA PRO A 1049 -19.90 -9.06 14.27
C PRO A 1049 -19.20 -9.30 12.93
N LEU A 1050 -19.50 -10.42 12.28
CA LEU A 1050 -18.84 -10.79 11.02
C LEU A 1050 -19.33 -9.92 9.86
N PHE A 1051 -20.65 -9.68 9.82
CA PHE A 1051 -21.31 -8.92 8.76
C PHE A 1051 -21.21 -7.42 8.95
N LEU A 1052 -21.03 -6.90 10.17
CA LEU A 1052 -21.10 -5.46 10.40
C LEU A 1052 -19.79 -4.72 10.14
N SER A 1053 -19.92 -3.58 9.48
CA SER A 1053 -18.85 -2.65 9.14
C SER A 1053 -19.03 -1.32 9.87
N SER A 1054 -17.91 -0.75 10.33
CA SER A 1054 -17.90 0.58 10.92
C SER A 1054 -18.23 1.70 9.91
N GLU A 1055 -18.22 1.41 8.61
CA GLU A 1055 -18.50 2.39 7.56
C GLU A 1055 -19.98 2.79 7.47
N GLY A 1056 -20.88 1.94 7.98
CA GLY A 1056 -22.31 2.25 8.07
C GLY A 1056 -22.71 2.98 9.34
N LEU A 1057 -21.74 3.36 10.19
CA LEU A 1057 -21.98 4.06 11.45
C LEU A 1057 -21.72 5.56 11.28
N ASP A 1058 -22.65 6.36 11.78
CA ASP A 1058 -22.55 7.82 11.87
C ASP A 1058 -22.58 8.29 13.33
N ASN A 1059 -22.51 9.60 13.55
CA ASN A 1059 -22.55 10.20 14.89
C ASN A 1059 -23.91 10.07 15.61
N ASN A 1060 -24.95 9.58 14.92
CA ASN A 1060 -26.29 9.36 15.50
C ASN A 1060 -26.58 7.88 15.78
N SER A 1061 -25.72 6.96 15.31
CA SER A 1061 -25.87 5.52 15.52
C SER A 1061 -25.79 5.12 17.00
N ASP A 1062 -26.51 4.08 17.42
CA ASP A 1062 -26.55 3.59 18.80
C ASP A 1062 -25.12 3.39 19.40
N PRO A 1063 -24.81 3.96 20.59
CA PRO A 1063 -23.51 3.81 21.24
C PRO A 1063 -23.09 2.36 21.49
N LEU A 1064 -24.02 1.48 21.87
CA LEU A 1064 -23.78 0.05 22.06
C LEU A 1064 -23.41 -0.62 20.74
N LEU A 1065 -24.09 -0.26 19.64
CA LEU A 1065 -23.75 -0.76 18.30
C LEU A 1065 -22.33 -0.33 17.90
N ARG A 1066 -21.94 0.92 18.15
CA ARG A 1066 -20.56 1.39 17.88
C ARG A 1066 -19.53 0.60 18.68
N GLU A 1067 -19.76 0.41 19.98
CA GLU A 1067 -18.87 -0.35 20.86
C GLU A 1067 -18.73 -1.80 20.36
N VAL A 1068 -19.84 -2.47 20.02
CA VAL A 1068 -19.86 -3.88 19.61
C VAL A 1068 -19.19 -4.11 18.25
N VAL A 1069 -19.44 -3.24 17.26
CA VAL A 1069 -18.81 -3.29 15.94
C VAL A 1069 -17.28 -3.10 16.05
N GLU A 1070 -16.84 -2.24 16.97
CA GLU A 1070 -15.42 -2.06 17.23
C GLU A 1070 -14.80 -3.23 18.00
N ARG A 1071 -15.45 -3.72 19.06
CA ARG A 1071 -14.94 -4.81 19.91
C ARG A 1071 -15.95 -5.28 20.96
N THR A 1072 -16.17 -6.58 21.01
CA THR A 1072 -16.87 -7.26 22.11
C THR A 1072 -15.88 -8.14 22.88
N LEU A 1073 -15.90 -8.11 24.22
CA LEU A 1073 -15.05 -8.92 25.08
C LEU A 1073 -15.90 -9.97 25.81
N VAL A 1074 -15.56 -11.26 25.67
CA VAL A 1074 -16.33 -12.36 26.25
C VAL A 1074 -15.43 -13.38 26.92
N ASN A 1075 -15.97 -14.09 27.93
CA ASN A 1075 -15.27 -15.16 28.61
C ASN A 1075 -15.34 -16.47 27.79
N PRO A 1076 -14.21 -17.09 27.44
CA PRO A 1076 -14.18 -18.33 26.65
C PRO A 1076 -14.97 -19.47 27.30
N GLY A 1077 -14.95 -19.61 28.64
CA GLY A 1077 -15.67 -20.68 29.33
C GLY A 1077 -17.20 -20.55 29.26
N VAL A 1078 -17.71 -19.34 28.97
CA VAL A 1078 -19.15 -19.07 28.81
C VAL A 1078 -19.58 -19.16 27.35
N VAL A 1079 -18.77 -18.61 26.44
CA VAL A 1079 -19.14 -18.53 25.01
C VAL A 1079 -18.86 -19.81 24.24
N LEU A 1080 -17.75 -20.53 24.51
CA LEU A 1080 -17.38 -21.74 23.75
C LEU A 1080 -18.40 -22.88 23.80
N PRO A 1081 -19.16 -23.07 24.91
CA PRO A 1081 -20.29 -24.00 24.94
C PRO A 1081 -21.42 -23.69 23.95
N LEU A 1082 -21.58 -22.44 23.55
CA LEU A 1082 -22.76 -21.92 22.84
C LEU A 1082 -22.49 -21.66 21.35
N VAL A 1083 -21.35 -22.14 20.84
CA VAL A 1083 -20.89 -21.76 19.50
C VAL A 1083 -20.44 -22.94 18.65
N LYS A 1084 -20.49 -22.72 17.34
CA LYS A 1084 -19.85 -23.55 16.32
C LYS A 1084 -18.76 -22.75 15.63
N ILE A 1085 -17.57 -23.33 15.50
CA ILE A 1085 -16.48 -22.74 14.74
C ILE A 1085 -16.68 -23.13 13.28
N VAL A 1086 -16.77 -22.13 12.40
CA VAL A 1086 -17.05 -22.34 10.97
C VAL A 1086 -15.79 -22.06 10.16
N ARG A 1087 -15.39 -23.03 9.32
CA ARG A 1087 -14.26 -22.90 8.37
C ARG A 1087 -14.80 -23.06 6.98
N ARG A 1088 -14.55 -22.10 6.09
CA ARG A 1088 -15.08 -22.13 4.72
C ARG A 1088 -14.01 -22.54 3.71
N ASP A 1089 -14.45 -23.10 2.58
CA ASP A 1089 -13.62 -23.25 1.39
C ASP A 1089 -13.54 -21.95 0.57
N ALA A 1090 -12.92 -22.01 -0.60
CA ALA A 1090 -12.75 -20.84 -1.46
C ALA A 1090 -14.07 -20.34 -2.07
N LEU A 1091 -15.13 -21.15 -2.05
CA LEU A 1091 -16.48 -20.84 -2.52
C LEU A 1091 -17.42 -20.48 -1.36
N GLY A 1092 -16.88 -20.27 -0.15
CA GLY A 1092 -17.69 -19.85 0.99
C GLY A 1092 -18.52 -20.96 1.61
N ARG A 1093 -18.37 -22.21 1.18
CA ARG A 1093 -19.11 -23.35 1.73
C ARG A 1093 -18.46 -23.80 3.05
N PRO A 1094 -19.23 -24.05 4.12
CA PRO A 1094 -18.70 -24.64 5.34
C PRO A 1094 -18.04 -26.00 5.06
N ARG A 1095 -16.78 -26.14 5.48
CA ARG A 1095 -16.03 -27.39 5.36
C ARG A 1095 -16.28 -28.23 6.60
N HIS A 1096 -17.01 -29.33 6.47
CA HIS A 1096 -17.29 -30.23 7.59
C HIS A 1096 -16.17 -31.23 7.86
N PHE A 1097 -15.38 -31.58 6.84
CA PHE A 1097 -14.27 -32.52 6.96
C PHE A 1097 -13.12 -32.19 6.00
N SER A 1098 -11.88 -32.44 6.42
CA SER A 1098 -10.70 -32.51 5.55
C SER A 1098 -9.53 -33.16 6.29
N ARG A 1099 -8.69 -33.88 5.55
CA ARG A 1099 -7.45 -34.48 6.07
C ARG A 1099 -6.33 -33.46 6.33
N HIS A 1100 -6.30 -32.36 5.57
CA HIS A 1100 -5.14 -31.44 5.54
C HIS A 1100 -5.51 -29.96 5.63
N LEU A 1101 -6.80 -29.62 5.63
CA LEU A 1101 -7.27 -28.24 5.76
C LEU A 1101 -8.14 -28.09 7.03
N PRO A 1102 -8.17 -26.89 7.66
CA PRO A 1102 -9.04 -26.63 8.81
C PRO A 1102 -10.51 -26.87 8.47
N HIS A 1103 -11.25 -27.56 9.32
CA HIS A 1103 -12.69 -27.81 9.15
C HIS A 1103 -13.50 -27.28 10.33
N SER A 1104 -14.80 -27.10 10.12
CA SER A 1104 -15.77 -26.64 11.10
C SER A 1104 -16.00 -27.67 12.20
N PHE A 1105 -16.20 -27.22 13.43
CA PHE A 1105 -16.48 -28.10 14.57
C PHE A 1105 -17.26 -27.36 15.66
N SER A 1106 -18.00 -28.10 16.49
CA SER A 1106 -18.61 -27.58 17.71
C SER A 1106 -17.76 -28.00 18.92
N PRO A 1107 -17.20 -27.05 19.69
CA PRO A 1107 -16.40 -27.38 20.87
C PRO A 1107 -17.15 -28.26 21.87
N MET A 1108 -18.45 -28.02 22.06
CA MET A 1108 -19.27 -28.78 23.02
C MET A 1108 -19.63 -30.18 22.51
N GLU A 1109 -19.97 -30.34 21.24
CA GLU A 1109 -20.24 -31.67 20.67
C GLU A 1109 -18.98 -32.52 20.67
N GLU A 1110 -17.83 -31.94 20.31
CA GLU A 1110 -16.55 -32.63 20.31
C GLU A 1110 -16.10 -33.00 21.73
N ALA A 1111 -16.39 -32.14 22.72
CA ALA A 1111 -16.17 -32.46 24.13
C ALA A 1111 -17.02 -33.64 24.61
N LYS A 1112 -18.33 -33.65 24.28
CA LYS A 1112 -19.22 -34.78 24.59
C LYS A 1112 -18.74 -36.07 23.94
N ARG A 1113 -18.27 -36.00 22.69
CA ARG A 1113 -17.72 -37.15 21.96
C ARG A 1113 -16.45 -37.71 22.60
N LEU A 1114 -15.53 -36.85 23.05
CA LEU A 1114 -14.23 -37.25 23.57
C LEU A 1114 -14.25 -37.66 25.05
N LEU A 1115 -15.21 -37.16 25.84
CA LEU A 1115 -15.28 -37.42 27.28
C LEU A 1115 -16.34 -38.47 27.67
N GLY A 1116 -17.13 -38.96 26.72
CA GLY A 1116 -18.35 -39.74 26.96
C GLY A 1116 -19.30 -38.96 27.87
#